data_AF-A0A9W9WCA8-F1
#
_entry.id   AF-A0A9W9WCA8-F1
#
_cell.length_a   1.000
_cell.length_b   1.000
_cell.length_c   1.000
_cell.angle_alpha   90.00
_cell.angle_beta   90.00
_cell.angle_gamma   90.00
#
_symmetry.space_group_name_H-M   'P 1'
#
loop_
_entity.id
_entity.type
_entity.pdbx_description
1 polymer ?
#
loop_
_entity_poly.entity_id
_entity_poly.type
_entity_poly.pdbx_seq_one_letter_code
_entity_poly.pdbx_strand_id
1 'polypeptide(L)'
;MITAKLADDLNLGRVRLASGPSFVSPLGLVPKHDGGWRRIHDLSWPPGQGLNQGIPDSWSAIEYMIIDNIYEQVIQAGLGCVIIKRDIKDAFRIVPVAEDNQHLLAFQWNDSTYVECCLPFGLATAPYLFNLFAEALHWILQCLLPAFYINHYLDDFIAIARSPSVFDPMSAFDKVYNRVTDYLRIPRNTKKDQQGTCVTVLGIQIDTLAMEARLPPEKLCRATLDAAAALNAASLSLKQTERLTGLLAFCSRVVRLGRTRLQSLYTFQAAFPHGSSARRRIPYEVRDDLEWWRDSLSLFNGVLLIDPCRRTITHLYTDASSTGQGLFFFSSKSTLDCWLAHCHQLHPSNAATLALAQDAHVHINTNEVDAILQGFLLFSHHWLHHTLVIHTDSSTAHTGLKKGFLHGPPNAPLKSLLILAAARDIHIVPHWLPSGENKLADALSRPLGIEPPAWFSSRAPQLNTGHLKLLWNGLSANTRSVYLSVQRNYEKHCALQSIPAWPVSKHSLTSWLNTRLLGNASQKAIKPDTALADLAALRAYHIDNFLDDKLFDNKHFRRLIDGARRLNPITKVRVRKPISRDTITKLSAGLATLPLQPLEISAKALDDLNFATACRVAFAGFLRLGEFTYKTEDLHTCSIFSPTKLTRSDVRFSSSLDHAQLTLKRSKTDRRHEGVQIILARTGDGACPVEALQKLLLLDPRGPDAPLFSFHRRPFSRNNFLSTLYAKLRSLGIRTDGYSGHSFRKGAAQHAHDNPDAREMDFGGVQGVFYDERLCPVQA
;
A
#
# COMPACT_ATOMS: atom_id res chain seq x y z
N MET A 1 -33.67 14.67 -35.91
CA MET A 1 -32.22 14.58 -35.59
C MET A 1 -31.64 13.20 -35.91
N ILE A 2 -32.08 12.09 -35.29
CA ILE A 2 -31.55 10.74 -35.61
C ILE A 2 -31.76 10.40 -37.09
N THR A 3 -32.96 10.62 -37.63
CA THR A 3 -33.26 10.39 -39.07
C THR A 3 -32.32 11.16 -40.01
N ALA A 4 -32.04 12.43 -39.72
CA ALA A 4 -31.13 13.24 -40.53
C ALA A 4 -29.70 12.70 -40.49
N LYS A 5 -29.20 12.38 -39.29
CA LYS A 5 -27.86 11.80 -39.13
C LYS A 5 -27.74 10.41 -39.78
N LEU A 6 -28.82 9.63 -39.77
CA LEU A 6 -28.88 8.33 -40.41
C LEU A 6 -28.84 8.46 -41.94
N ALA A 7 -29.53 9.45 -42.51
CA ALA A 7 -29.43 9.76 -43.93
C ALA A 7 -28.00 10.15 -44.32
N ASP A 8 -27.33 10.96 -43.51
CA ASP A 8 -25.91 11.30 -43.73
C ASP A 8 -25.01 10.06 -43.65
N ASP A 9 -25.18 9.21 -42.63
CA ASP A 9 -24.40 7.99 -42.46
C ASP A 9 -24.64 6.98 -43.60
N LEU A 10 -25.85 6.91 -44.16
CA LEU A 10 -26.18 6.09 -45.34
C LEU A 10 -25.46 6.62 -46.58
N ASN A 11 -25.52 7.93 -46.82
CA ASN A 11 -24.82 8.57 -47.94
C ASN A 11 -23.30 8.37 -47.87
N LEU A 12 -22.74 8.34 -46.66
CA LEU A 12 -21.32 8.09 -46.41
C LEU A 12 -20.94 6.60 -46.36
N GLY A 13 -21.89 5.69 -46.53
CA GLY A 13 -21.66 4.24 -46.46
C GLY A 13 -21.27 3.72 -45.07
N ARG A 14 -21.45 4.53 -44.02
CA ARG A 14 -21.14 4.16 -42.63
C ARG A 14 -22.21 3.26 -42.01
N VAL A 15 -23.40 3.28 -42.60
CA VAL A 15 -24.55 2.42 -42.26
C VAL A 15 -25.15 1.91 -43.57
N ARG A 16 -25.76 0.72 -43.54
CA ARG A 16 -26.56 0.20 -44.67
C ARG A 16 -27.86 -0.41 -44.18
N LEU A 17 -28.84 -0.51 -45.08
CA LEU A 17 -30.05 -1.31 -44.84
C LEU A 17 -29.67 -2.79 -44.76
N ALA A 18 -30.35 -3.51 -43.87
CA ALA A 18 -30.14 -4.94 -43.66
C ALA A 18 -31.47 -5.69 -43.55
N SER A 19 -31.46 -6.94 -44.02
CA SER A 19 -32.57 -7.87 -43.92
C SER A 19 -32.10 -9.10 -43.12
N GLY A 20 -32.80 -9.45 -42.05
CA GLY A 20 -32.51 -10.63 -41.23
C GLY A 20 -31.21 -10.60 -40.40
N PRO A 21 -30.88 -9.54 -39.65
CA PRO A 21 -29.71 -9.57 -38.76
C PRO A 21 -29.90 -10.53 -37.58
N SER A 22 -28.81 -11.12 -37.10
CA SER A 22 -28.82 -12.06 -35.97
C SER A 22 -28.90 -11.37 -34.61
N PHE A 23 -28.54 -10.09 -34.51
CA PHE A 23 -28.55 -9.34 -33.25
C PHE A 23 -28.94 -7.88 -33.48
N VAL A 24 -29.95 -7.39 -32.76
CA VAL A 24 -30.46 -6.02 -32.87
C VAL A 24 -30.40 -5.34 -31.50
N SER A 25 -29.69 -4.22 -31.42
CA SER A 25 -29.56 -3.44 -30.18
C SER A 25 -30.16 -2.04 -30.32
N PRO A 26 -30.70 -1.46 -29.23
CA PRO A 26 -31.34 -0.16 -29.26
C PRO A 26 -30.34 0.99 -29.42
N LEU A 27 -30.87 2.15 -29.82
CA LEU A 27 -30.12 3.40 -29.87
C LEU A 27 -30.40 4.26 -28.63
N GLY A 28 -29.35 4.82 -28.06
CA GLY A 28 -29.37 5.84 -27.01
C GLY A 28 -28.93 7.21 -27.50
N LEU A 29 -29.26 8.25 -26.73
CA LEU A 29 -28.81 9.62 -26.96
C LEU A 29 -28.14 10.18 -25.70
N VAL A 30 -26.94 10.74 -25.88
CA VAL A 30 -26.21 11.44 -24.82
C VAL A 30 -25.99 12.90 -25.23
N PRO A 31 -26.34 13.88 -24.39
CA PRO A 31 -26.15 15.29 -24.72
C PRO A 31 -24.65 15.62 -24.79
N LYS A 32 -24.27 16.45 -25.76
CA LYS A 32 -22.92 16.99 -25.87
C LYS A 32 -22.79 18.31 -25.10
N HIS A 33 -21.56 18.65 -24.71
CA HIS A 33 -21.26 19.90 -24.01
C HIS A 33 -21.41 21.16 -24.88
N ASP A 34 -21.23 21.05 -26.18
CA ASP A 34 -21.36 22.13 -27.18
C ASP A 34 -22.81 22.32 -27.67
N GLY A 35 -23.76 21.61 -27.07
CA GLY A 35 -25.13 21.51 -27.57
C GLY A 35 -25.30 20.39 -28.60
N GLY A 36 -26.49 19.81 -28.64
CA GLY A 36 -26.80 18.65 -29.50
C GLY A 36 -26.56 17.30 -28.82
N TRP A 37 -26.65 16.22 -29.60
CA TRP A 37 -26.68 14.86 -29.06
C TRP A 37 -25.73 13.91 -29.80
N ARG A 38 -25.17 12.96 -29.05
CA ARG A 38 -24.40 11.82 -29.55
C ARG A 38 -25.31 10.60 -29.58
N ARG A 39 -25.48 10.02 -30.78
CA ARG A 39 -26.07 8.68 -30.96
C ARG A 39 -25.10 7.66 -30.35
N ILE A 40 -25.63 6.81 -29.47
CA ILE A 40 -24.92 5.66 -28.91
C ILE A 40 -25.68 4.42 -29.35
N HIS A 41 -24.96 3.40 -29.78
CA HIS A 41 -25.51 2.07 -29.99
C HIS A 41 -25.38 1.31 -28.67
N ASP A 42 -26.49 1.04 -28.01
CA ASP A 42 -26.46 0.39 -26.69
C ASP A 42 -26.25 -1.12 -26.84
N LEU A 43 -25.02 -1.48 -27.17
CA LEU A 43 -24.56 -2.86 -27.37
C LEU A 43 -24.40 -3.63 -26.05
N SER A 44 -24.71 -3.01 -24.91
CA SER A 44 -24.77 -3.69 -23.61
C SER A 44 -26.19 -4.12 -23.24
N TRP A 45 -27.18 -3.74 -24.05
CA TRP A 45 -28.58 -4.10 -23.87
C TRP A 45 -28.95 -5.39 -24.61
N PRO A 46 -29.77 -6.28 -24.01
CA PRO A 46 -30.27 -6.20 -22.64
C PRO A 46 -29.17 -6.57 -21.62
N PRO A 47 -29.27 -6.08 -20.36
CA PRO A 47 -28.25 -6.31 -19.35
C PRO A 47 -27.96 -7.81 -19.18
N GLY A 48 -26.68 -8.19 -19.26
CA GLY A 48 -26.22 -9.58 -19.16
C GLY A 48 -26.34 -10.42 -20.43
N GLN A 49 -26.93 -9.88 -21.52
CA GLN A 49 -27.06 -10.58 -22.81
C GLN A 49 -26.71 -9.68 -24.02
N GLY A 50 -26.33 -8.42 -23.78
CA GLY A 50 -25.87 -7.52 -24.84
C GLY A 50 -24.59 -8.00 -25.52
N LEU A 51 -24.37 -7.57 -26.76
CA LEU A 51 -23.20 -7.93 -27.57
C LEU A 51 -21.87 -7.73 -26.82
N ASN A 52 -21.72 -6.61 -26.10
CA ASN A 52 -20.51 -6.31 -25.34
C ASN A 52 -20.19 -7.35 -24.27
N GLN A 53 -21.19 -8.07 -23.75
CA GLN A 53 -20.99 -9.12 -22.75
C GLN A 53 -20.28 -10.35 -23.32
N GLY A 54 -20.40 -10.58 -24.63
CA GLY A 54 -19.71 -11.67 -25.35
C GLY A 54 -18.27 -11.33 -25.74
N ILE A 55 -17.81 -10.10 -25.52
CA ILE A 55 -16.48 -9.64 -25.88
C ILE A 55 -15.55 -9.81 -24.65
N PRO A 56 -14.44 -10.57 -24.77
CA PRO A 56 -13.48 -10.67 -23.67
C PRO A 56 -12.86 -9.32 -23.31
N ASP A 57 -12.74 -9.02 -22.02
CA ASP A 57 -12.14 -7.75 -21.53
C ASP A 57 -10.71 -7.51 -22.05
N SER A 58 -9.96 -8.58 -22.34
CA SER A 58 -8.63 -8.50 -22.96
C SER A 58 -8.63 -7.82 -24.33
N TRP A 59 -9.76 -7.80 -25.03
CA TRP A 59 -9.89 -7.21 -26.37
C TRP A 59 -10.31 -5.73 -26.33
N SER A 60 -10.58 -5.19 -25.13
CA SER A 60 -10.95 -3.79 -24.90
C SER A 60 -9.97 -3.06 -23.97
N ALA A 61 -8.93 -3.74 -23.48
CA ALA A 61 -7.90 -3.16 -22.62
C ALA A 61 -6.98 -2.21 -23.42
N ILE A 62 -6.86 -0.97 -22.97
CA ILE A 62 -6.02 0.08 -23.58
C ILE A 62 -5.23 0.77 -22.48
N GLU A 63 -3.95 1.00 -22.76
CA GLU A 63 -3.12 1.88 -21.94
C GLU A 63 -3.02 3.24 -22.62
N TYR A 64 -3.58 4.27 -22.00
CA TYR A 64 -3.53 5.64 -22.54
C TYR A 64 -2.26 6.35 -22.11
N MET A 65 -1.80 7.28 -22.94
CA MET A 65 -0.80 8.25 -22.52
C MET A 65 -1.29 9.05 -21.31
N ILE A 66 -0.37 9.37 -20.39
CA ILE A 66 -0.63 10.29 -19.28
C ILE A 66 -0.11 11.69 -19.64
N ILE A 67 -0.72 12.73 -19.05
CA ILE A 67 -0.33 14.12 -19.36
C ILE A 67 1.10 14.44 -18.88
N ASP A 68 1.60 13.69 -17.91
CA ASP A 68 2.94 13.90 -17.36
C ASP A 68 4.01 13.70 -18.46
N ASN A 69 3.78 12.83 -19.44
CA ASN A 69 4.65 12.67 -20.61
C ASN A 69 4.72 13.96 -21.45
N ILE A 70 3.62 14.70 -21.58
CA ILE A 70 3.60 16.00 -22.26
C ILE A 70 4.40 17.02 -21.46
N TYR A 71 4.27 17.03 -20.13
CA TYR A 71 5.02 17.93 -19.27
C TYR A 71 6.53 17.69 -19.41
N GLU A 72 6.97 16.43 -19.35
CA GLU A 72 8.38 16.07 -19.52
C GLU A 72 8.93 16.53 -20.87
N GLN A 73 8.18 16.34 -21.95
CA GLN A 73 8.61 16.76 -23.30
C GLN A 73 8.61 18.28 -23.47
N VAL A 74 7.68 19.00 -22.85
CA VAL A 74 7.71 20.48 -22.80
C VAL A 74 8.94 20.96 -22.03
N ILE A 75 9.26 20.34 -20.89
CA ILE A 75 10.46 20.64 -20.09
C ILE A 75 11.72 20.39 -20.92
N GLN A 76 11.80 19.26 -21.63
CA GLN A 76 12.94 18.92 -22.49
C GLN A 76 13.09 19.87 -23.70
N ALA A 77 11.98 20.24 -24.33
CA ALA A 77 11.98 21.19 -25.44
C ALA A 77 12.34 22.63 -25.01
N GLY A 78 12.11 22.95 -23.73
CA GLY A 78 12.50 24.21 -23.10
C GLY A 78 11.47 25.33 -23.25
N LEU A 79 11.87 26.49 -22.71
CA LEU A 79 11.04 27.70 -22.63
C LEU A 79 10.56 28.16 -24.03
N GLY A 80 9.26 28.42 -24.15
CA GLY A 80 8.63 28.94 -25.36
C GLY A 80 8.48 27.92 -26.49
N CYS A 81 8.62 26.62 -26.21
CA CYS A 81 8.41 25.58 -27.21
C CYS A 81 6.97 25.62 -27.77
N VAL A 82 6.81 25.28 -29.05
CA VAL A 82 5.50 25.31 -29.71
C VAL A 82 4.82 23.96 -29.53
N ILE A 83 3.59 23.99 -29.02
CA ILE A 83 2.68 22.86 -28.95
C ILE A 83 1.68 22.97 -30.11
N ILE A 84 1.43 21.86 -30.80
CA ILE A 84 0.49 21.76 -31.91
C ILE A 84 -0.48 20.63 -31.59
N LYS A 85 -1.77 20.94 -31.58
CA LYS A 85 -2.87 19.98 -31.36
C LYS A 85 -3.73 19.87 -32.62
N ARG A 86 -3.98 18.64 -33.07
CA ARG A 86 -4.88 18.32 -34.19
C ARG A 86 -5.94 17.31 -33.77
N ASP A 87 -7.18 17.48 -34.23
CA ASP A 87 -8.32 16.58 -33.94
C ASP A 87 -8.75 15.82 -35.21
N ILE A 88 -8.92 14.50 -35.10
CA ILE A 88 -9.50 13.67 -36.15
C ILE A 88 -11.03 13.78 -36.10
N LYS A 89 -11.64 14.17 -37.23
CA LYS A 89 -13.10 14.27 -37.34
C LYS A 89 -13.74 12.88 -37.40
N ASP A 90 -14.89 12.72 -36.73
CA ASP A 90 -15.67 11.48 -36.74
C ASP A 90 -14.85 10.23 -36.40
N ALA A 91 -14.01 10.34 -35.35
CA ALA A 91 -13.28 9.21 -34.79
C ALA A 91 -14.17 7.97 -34.57
N PHE A 92 -13.56 6.78 -34.65
CA PHE A 92 -14.21 5.47 -34.80
C PHE A 92 -14.88 5.24 -36.17
N ARG A 93 -15.58 6.23 -36.73
CA ARG A 93 -16.34 6.09 -37.99
C ARG A 93 -15.47 6.03 -39.25
N ILE A 94 -14.15 6.18 -39.09
CA ILE A 94 -13.17 6.01 -40.17
C ILE A 94 -12.67 4.57 -40.28
N VAL A 95 -12.88 3.75 -39.24
CA VAL A 95 -12.41 2.36 -39.21
C VAL A 95 -13.58 1.43 -39.60
N PRO A 96 -13.48 0.71 -40.73
CA PRO A 96 -14.53 -0.21 -41.16
C PRO A 96 -14.62 -1.42 -40.24
N VAL A 97 -15.84 -1.94 -40.08
CA VAL A 97 -16.08 -3.23 -39.44
C VAL A 97 -16.03 -4.31 -40.51
N ALA A 98 -15.29 -5.38 -40.26
CA ALA A 98 -15.24 -6.55 -41.13
C ALA A 98 -16.66 -7.02 -41.50
N GLU A 99 -16.90 -7.28 -42.79
CA GLU A 99 -18.24 -7.57 -43.32
C GLU A 99 -18.94 -8.70 -42.57
N ASP A 100 -18.18 -9.76 -42.24
CA ASP A 100 -18.64 -10.92 -41.49
C ASP A 100 -19.14 -10.58 -40.08
N ASN A 101 -18.74 -9.45 -39.49
CA ASN A 101 -19.15 -9.05 -38.15
C ASN A 101 -20.25 -7.96 -38.13
N GLN A 102 -20.55 -7.33 -39.27
CA GLN A 102 -21.52 -6.23 -39.33
C GLN A 102 -22.94 -6.66 -38.91
N HIS A 103 -23.30 -7.93 -39.14
CA HIS A 103 -24.60 -8.48 -38.79
C HIS A 103 -24.88 -8.48 -37.27
N LEU A 104 -23.84 -8.36 -36.43
CA LEU A 104 -23.94 -8.25 -34.98
C LEU A 104 -24.24 -6.81 -34.51
N LEU A 105 -24.04 -5.82 -35.39
CA LEU A 105 -24.17 -4.40 -35.09
C LEU A 105 -25.43 -3.82 -35.74
N ALA A 106 -26.55 -4.55 -35.68
CA ALA A 106 -27.81 -4.06 -36.21
C ALA A 106 -28.57 -3.19 -35.19
N PHE A 107 -29.37 -2.26 -35.70
CA PHE A 107 -30.34 -1.48 -34.94
C PHE A 107 -31.57 -1.19 -35.78
N GLN A 108 -32.68 -0.85 -35.12
CA GLN A 108 -33.93 -0.49 -35.77
C GLN A 108 -34.26 0.98 -35.59
N TRP A 109 -34.78 1.61 -36.64
CA TRP A 109 -35.27 2.98 -36.62
C TRP A 109 -36.39 3.15 -37.66
N ASN A 110 -37.56 3.66 -37.24
CA ASN A 110 -38.75 3.84 -38.09
C ASN A 110 -39.05 2.59 -38.94
N ASP A 111 -39.26 1.45 -38.29
CA ASP A 111 -39.62 0.15 -38.90
C ASP A 111 -38.61 -0.42 -39.90
N SER A 112 -37.46 0.24 -40.06
CA SER A 112 -36.37 -0.20 -40.93
C SER A 112 -35.20 -0.69 -40.09
N THR A 113 -34.52 -1.72 -40.60
CA THR A 113 -33.36 -2.33 -39.94
C THR A 113 -32.08 -1.93 -40.65
N TYR A 114 -31.10 -1.49 -39.87
CA TYR A 114 -29.83 -0.97 -40.32
C TYR A 114 -28.69 -1.72 -39.65
N VAL A 115 -27.52 -1.77 -40.28
CA VAL A 115 -26.27 -2.28 -39.67
C VAL A 115 -25.16 -1.25 -39.77
N GLU A 116 -24.34 -1.19 -38.74
CA GLU A 116 -23.14 -0.34 -38.73
C GLU A 116 -22.03 -0.95 -39.59
N CYS A 117 -21.48 -0.18 -40.53
CA CYS A 117 -20.37 -0.58 -41.40
C CYS A 117 -19.01 -0.12 -40.87
N CYS A 118 -19.01 0.77 -39.87
CA CYS A 118 -17.81 1.32 -39.22
C CYS A 118 -17.99 1.25 -37.70
N LEU A 119 -16.89 1.34 -36.94
CA LEU A 119 -16.93 1.19 -35.48
C LEU A 119 -17.96 2.18 -34.86
N PRO A 120 -19.01 1.68 -34.17
CA PRO A 120 -20.02 2.54 -33.56
C PRO A 120 -19.62 2.96 -32.14
N PHE A 121 -20.15 4.10 -31.70
CA PHE A 121 -20.09 4.47 -30.29
C PHE A 121 -20.94 3.51 -29.46
N GLY A 122 -20.33 2.91 -28.43
CA GLY A 122 -20.98 1.93 -27.55
C GLY A 122 -20.45 0.51 -27.72
N LEU A 123 -19.64 0.24 -28.75
CA LEU A 123 -18.93 -1.04 -28.91
C LEU A 123 -17.71 -1.08 -27.99
N ALA A 124 -17.58 -2.13 -27.18
CA ALA A 124 -16.51 -2.27 -26.19
C ALA A 124 -15.10 -2.28 -26.81
N THR A 125 -14.93 -2.87 -28.01
CA THR A 125 -13.64 -2.92 -28.72
C THR A 125 -13.33 -1.65 -29.52
N ALA A 126 -14.30 -0.76 -29.75
CA ALA A 126 -14.10 0.37 -30.66
C ALA A 126 -12.95 1.31 -30.24
N PRO A 127 -12.79 1.68 -28.95
CA PRO A 127 -11.67 2.49 -28.52
C PRO A 127 -10.32 1.80 -28.78
N TYR A 128 -10.23 0.48 -28.58
CA TYR A 128 -8.98 -0.28 -28.72
C TYR A 128 -8.57 -0.36 -30.19
N LEU A 129 -9.50 -0.76 -31.04
CA LEU A 129 -9.26 -0.87 -32.48
C LEU A 129 -8.90 0.48 -33.11
N PHE A 130 -9.53 1.56 -32.65
CA PHE A 130 -9.16 2.90 -33.08
C PHE A 130 -7.80 3.33 -32.54
N ASN A 131 -7.44 2.94 -31.32
CA ASN A 131 -6.12 3.26 -30.78
C ASN A 131 -5.01 2.59 -31.59
N LEU A 132 -5.18 1.35 -32.05
CA LEU A 132 -4.22 0.70 -32.97
C LEU A 132 -4.03 1.51 -34.27
N PHE A 133 -5.12 2.05 -34.82
CA PHE A 133 -5.06 2.97 -35.96
C PHE A 133 -4.32 4.27 -35.62
N ALA A 134 -4.61 4.87 -34.45
CA ALA A 134 -3.97 6.09 -33.99
C ALA A 134 -2.47 5.90 -33.70
N GLU A 135 -2.06 4.73 -33.19
CA GLU A 135 -0.66 4.34 -32.99
C GLU A 135 0.09 4.22 -34.32
N ALA A 136 -0.54 3.62 -35.34
CA ALA A 136 0.06 3.56 -36.68
C ALA A 136 0.25 4.97 -37.28
N LEU A 137 -0.76 5.84 -37.15
CA LEU A 137 -0.64 7.24 -37.60
C LEU A 137 0.43 8.01 -36.80
N HIS A 138 0.47 7.83 -35.48
CA HIS A 138 1.52 8.40 -34.63
C HIS A 138 2.88 7.98 -35.16
N TRP A 139 3.11 6.67 -35.36
CA TRP A 139 4.40 6.15 -35.83
C TRP A 139 4.81 6.78 -37.16
N ILE A 140 3.90 6.85 -38.14
CA ILE A 140 4.15 7.50 -39.43
C ILE A 140 4.57 8.97 -39.23
N LEU A 141 3.81 9.73 -38.42
CA LEU A 141 4.11 11.13 -38.13
C LEU A 141 5.46 11.26 -37.44
N GLN A 142 5.77 10.42 -36.46
CA GLN A 142 7.03 10.46 -35.71
C GLN A 142 8.24 10.17 -36.61
N CYS A 143 8.11 9.27 -37.59
CA CYS A 143 9.14 9.00 -38.60
C CYS A 143 9.36 10.17 -39.56
N LEU A 144 8.28 10.83 -39.98
CA LEU A 144 8.34 11.95 -40.94
C LEU A 144 8.67 13.30 -40.29
N LEU A 145 8.51 13.40 -38.97
CA LEU A 145 8.72 14.62 -38.18
C LEU A 145 9.70 14.39 -37.01
N PRO A 146 10.98 14.07 -37.27
CA PRO A 146 11.97 13.77 -36.21
C PRO A 146 12.28 14.97 -35.31
N ALA A 147 11.96 16.19 -35.75
CA ALA A 147 12.10 17.42 -34.96
C ALA A 147 10.97 17.63 -33.94
N PHE A 148 10.01 16.71 -33.84
CA PHE A 148 8.86 16.80 -32.93
C PHE A 148 8.79 15.58 -32.01
N TYR A 149 8.33 15.79 -30.78
CA TYR A 149 7.74 14.72 -29.99
C TYR A 149 6.28 14.58 -30.40
N ILE A 150 5.89 13.41 -30.89
CA ILE A 150 4.50 13.10 -31.26
C ILE A 150 3.85 12.33 -30.12
N ASN A 151 2.61 12.68 -29.81
CA ASN A 151 1.78 12.00 -28.84
C ASN A 151 0.35 11.92 -29.39
N HIS A 152 -0.45 10.99 -28.89
CA HIS A 152 -1.87 10.93 -29.20
C HIS A 152 -2.67 10.43 -28.00
N TYR A 153 -3.90 10.92 -27.88
CA TYR A 153 -4.91 10.37 -27.00
C TYR A 153 -6.16 10.14 -27.84
N LEU A 154 -6.36 8.90 -28.29
CA LEU A 154 -7.37 8.57 -29.30
C LEU A 154 -7.32 9.53 -30.50
N ASP A 155 -8.29 10.44 -30.61
CA ASP A 155 -8.48 11.36 -31.73
C ASP A 155 -7.70 12.68 -31.61
N ASP A 156 -7.15 12.98 -30.44
CA ASP A 156 -6.31 14.15 -30.18
C ASP A 156 -4.83 13.81 -30.47
N PHE A 157 -4.26 14.40 -31.52
CA PHE A 157 -2.83 14.33 -31.82
C PHE A 157 -2.11 15.58 -31.30
N ILE A 158 -1.01 15.38 -30.58
CA ILE A 158 -0.23 16.45 -29.95
C ILE A 158 1.22 16.35 -30.40
N ALA A 159 1.75 17.42 -30.97
CA ALA A 159 3.16 17.54 -31.35
C ALA A 159 3.83 18.68 -30.58
N ILE A 160 5.04 18.44 -30.11
CA ILE A 160 5.86 19.43 -29.39
C ILE A 160 7.16 19.59 -30.17
N ALA A 161 7.47 20.82 -30.59
CA ALA A 161 8.71 21.11 -31.31
C ALA A 161 9.91 20.94 -30.36
N ARG A 162 10.88 20.11 -30.73
CA ARG A 162 12.04 19.76 -29.88
C ARG A 162 13.04 20.89 -29.68
N SER A 163 13.04 21.90 -30.56
CA SER A 163 13.97 23.02 -30.50
C SER A 163 13.27 24.33 -30.86
N PRO A 164 13.49 25.42 -30.11
CA PRO A 164 13.07 26.76 -30.49
C PRO A 164 13.78 27.27 -31.77
N SER A 165 14.81 26.58 -32.26
CA SER A 165 15.53 26.93 -33.49
C SER A 165 14.81 26.52 -34.78
N VAL A 166 13.69 25.81 -34.71
CA VAL A 166 12.87 25.55 -35.90
C VAL A 166 12.23 26.88 -36.31
N PHE A 167 12.63 27.42 -37.47
CA PHE A 167 12.22 28.76 -37.92
C PHE A 167 10.70 28.90 -38.09
N ASP A 168 9.99 27.80 -38.38
CA ASP A 168 8.52 27.74 -38.43
C ASP A 168 8.01 26.30 -38.16
N PRO A 169 7.87 25.90 -36.89
CA PRO A 169 7.46 24.54 -36.55
C PRO A 169 6.01 24.26 -36.95
N MET A 170 5.14 25.28 -36.96
CA MET A 170 3.73 25.12 -37.29
C MET A 170 3.55 24.76 -38.77
N SER A 171 4.14 25.54 -39.68
CA SER A 171 4.05 25.25 -41.12
C SER A 171 4.73 23.94 -41.47
N ALA A 172 5.88 23.63 -40.86
CA ALA A 172 6.58 22.36 -41.09
C ALA A 172 5.72 21.16 -40.70
N PHE A 173 5.09 21.20 -39.52
CA PHE A 173 4.19 20.16 -39.07
C PHE A 173 2.96 20.05 -39.97
N ASP A 174 2.28 21.16 -40.25
CA ASP A 174 1.04 21.16 -41.03
C ASP A 174 1.24 20.65 -42.45
N LYS A 175 2.37 20.98 -43.10
CA LYS A 175 2.68 20.45 -44.43
C LYS A 175 2.73 18.91 -44.44
N VAL A 176 3.39 18.31 -43.47
CA VAL A 176 3.52 16.84 -43.38
C VAL A 176 2.21 16.21 -42.93
N TYR A 177 1.61 16.74 -41.86
CA TYR A 177 0.33 16.24 -41.33
C TYR A 177 -0.76 16.28 -42.40
N ASN A 178 -0.87 17.40 -43.13
CA ASN A 178 -1.85 17.53 -44.21
C ASN A 178 -1.59 16.52 -45.32
N ARG A 179 -0.35 16.41 -45.82
CA ARG A 179 -0.01 15.43 -46.84
C ARG A 179 -0.33 13.99 -46.42
N VAL A 180 0.01 13.60 -45.19
CA VAL A 180 -0.25 12.25 -44.66
C VAL A 180 -1.75 12.00 -44.55
N THR A 181 -2.50 12.93 -43.94
CA THR A 181 -3.96 12.78 -43.78
C THR A 181 -4.70 12.81 -45.11
N ASP A 182 -4.27 13.61 -46.09
CA ASP A 182 -4.85 13.63 -47.44
C ASP A 182 -4.59 12.30 -48.16
N TYR A 183 -3.37 11.77 -48.07
CA TYR A 183 -3.01 10.48 -48.66
C TYR A 183 -3.81 9.32 -48.05
N LEU A 184 -3.91 9.29 -46.72
CA LEU A 184 -4.65 8.26 -45.97
C LEU A 184 -6.17 8.52 -45.92
N ARG A 185 -6.63 9.64 -46.50
CA ARG A 185 -8.03 10.09 -46.47
C ARG A 185 -8.63 10.22 -45.06
N ILE A 186 -7.81 10.67 -44.11
CA ILE A 186 -8.20 10.89 -42.72
C ILE A 186 -8.85 12.27 -42.62
N PRO A 187 -10.13 12.37 -42.20
CA PRO A 187 -10.81 13.64 -42.09
C PRO A 187 -10.31 14.45 -40.87
N ARG A 188 -10.00 15.73 -41.09
CA ARG A 188 -9.52 16.66 -40.06
C ARG A 188 -10.65 17.52 -39.50
N ASN A 189 -10.56 17.90 -38.24
CA ASN A 189 -11.49 18.82 -37.59
C ASN A 189 -10.83 20.16 -37.24
N THR A 190 -10.62 20.98 -38.26
CA THR A 190 -9.87 22.25 -38.15
C THR A 190 -10.45 23.26 -37.15
N LYS A 191 -11.74 23.14 -36.77
CA LYS A 191 -12.37 24.00 -35.76
C LYS A 191 -11.85 23.76 -34.35
N LYS A 192 -11.30 22.57 -34.08
CA LYS A 192 -10.77 22.20 -32.75
C LYS A 192 -9.25 22.22 -32.68
N ASP A 193 -8.58 22.42 -33.82
CA ASP A 193 -7.14 22.52 -33.87
C ASP A 193 -6.67 23.72 -33.04
N GLN A 194 -5.57 23.53 -32.31
CA GLN A 194 -4.94 24.57 -31.50
C GLN A 194 -3.43 24.51 -31.71
N GLN A 195 -2.76 25.66 -31.64
CA GLN A 195 -1.30 25.71 -31.72
C GLN A 195 -0.75 26.97 -31.07
N GLY A 196 0.50 26.91 -30.65
CA GLY A 196 1.25 28.05 -30.12
C GLY A 196 1.95 27.69 -28.81
N THR A 197 2.27 28.72 -28.02
CA THR A 197 2.94 28.56 -26.73
C THR A 197 1.96 28.32 -25.58
N CYS A 198 0.65 28.53 -25.78
CA CYS A 198 -0.38 28.27 -24.80
C CYS A 198 -1.52 27.44 -25.43
N VAL A 199 -1.62 26.15 -25.09
CA VAL A 199 -2.53 25.19 -25.75
C VAL A 199 -3.26 24.32 -24.71
N THR A 200 -4.54 24.02 -24.95
CA THR A 200 -5.33 23.14 -24.08
C THR A 200 -5.22 21.68 -24.53
N VAL A 201 -4.44 20.89 -23.80
CA VAL A 201 -4.19 19.46 -24.03
C VAL A 201 -4.90 18.63 -22.96
N LEU A 202 -5.72 17.65 -23.36
CA LEU A 202 -6.54 16.82 -22.44
C LEU A 202 -7.35 17.65 -21.43
N GLY A 203 -7.69 18.87 -21.82
CA GLY A 203 -8.46 19.80 -21.01
C GLY A 203 -7.69 20.49 -19.88
N ILE A 204 -6.36 20.51 -19.95
CA ILE A 204 -5.45 21.33 -19.14
C ILE A 204 -4.76 22.31 -20.08
N GLN A 205 -4.71 23.59 -19.72
CA GLN A 205 -4.00 24.61 -20.47
C GLN A 205 -2.52 24.56 -20.09
N ILE A 206 -1.66 24.38 -21.08
CA ILE A 206 -0.21 24.34 -20.93
C ILE A 206 0.37 25.60 -21.55
N ASP A 207 1.07 26.38 -20.74
CA ASP A 207 1.71 27.64 -21.09
C ASP A 207 3.23 27.48 -21.01
N THR A 208 3.85 27.38 -22.17
CA THR A 208 5.29 27.14 -22.33
C THR A 208 6.13 28.41 -22.16
N LEU A 209 5.52 29.59 -22.10
CA LEU A 209 6.22 30.83 -21.74
C LEU A 209 6.27 31.01 -20.23
N ALA A 210 5.14 30.76 -19.55
CA ALA A 210 5.09 30.75 -18.09
C ALA A 210 5.70 29.47 -17.48
N MET A 211 5.95 28.44 -18.30
CA MET A 211 6.28 27.07 -17.88
C MET A 211 5.30 26.56 -16.81
N GLU A 212 4.01 26.67 -17.11
CA GLU A 212 2.92 26.38 -16.18
C GLU A 212 1.84 25.51 -16.85
N ALA A 213 1.25 24.60 -16.10
CA ALA A 213 0.01 23.91 -16.48
C ALA A 213 -1.13 24.28 -15.52
N ARG A 214 -2.27 24.72 -16.06
CA ARG A 214 -3.41 25.24 -15.28
C ARG A 214 -4.76 24.82 -15.87
N LEU A 215 -5.84 24.96 -15.11
CA LEU A 215 -7.18 24.81 -15.65
C LEU A 215 -7.50 25.98 -16.58
N PRO A 216 -8.12 25.70 -17.74
CA PRO A 216 -8.75 26.74 -18.55
C PRO A 216 -9.80 27.53 -17.75
N PRO A 217 -9.98 28.84 -18.01
CA PRO A 217 -10.90 29.70 -17.26
C PRO A 217 -12.34 29.18 -17.20
N GLU A 218 -12.84 28.59 -18.29
CA GLU A 218 -14.19 28.05 -18.37
C GLU A 218 -14.39 26.83 -17.46
N LYS A 219 -13.37 25.97 -17.33
CA LYS A 219 -13.41 24.81 -16.43
C LYS A 219 -13.30 25.22 -14.97
N LEU A 220 -12.46 26.21 -14.69
CA LEU A 220 -12.31 26.79 -13.36
C LEU A 220 -13.65 27.38 -12.89
N CYS A 221 -14.28 28.21 -13.72
CA CYS A 221 -15.59 28.78 -13.46
C CYS A 221 -16.65 27.69 -13.19
N ARG A 222 -16.71 26.66 -14.04
CA ARG A 222 -17.64 25.53 -13.83
C ARG A 222 -17.41 24.82 -12.50
N ALA A 223 -16.16 24.50 -12.16
CA ALA A 223 -15.84 23.81 -10.92
C ALA A 223 -16.22 24.65 -9.68
N THR A 224 -15.98 25.96 -9.72
CA THR A 224 -16.40 26.89 -8.66
C THR A 224 -17.91 26.96 -8.52
N LEU A 225 -18.64 27.07 -9.64
CA LEU A 225 -20.11 27.11 -9.64
C LEU A 225 -20.72 25.80 -9.15
N ASP A 226 -20.19 24.65 -9.58
CA ASP A 226 -20.68 23.33 -9.15
C ASP A 226 -20.43 23.10 -7.65
N ALA A 227 -19.27 23.53 -7.12
CA ALA A 227 -18.99 23.51 -5.69
C ALA A 227 -19.94 24.42 -4.90
N ALA A 228 -20.19 25.64 -5.38
CA ALA A 228 -21.13 26.58 -4.75
C ALA A 228 -22.57 26.05 -4.77
N ALA A 229 -23.01 25.48 -5.88
CA ALA A 229 -24.33 24.86 -6.01
C ALA A 229 -24.50 23.68 -5.03
N ALA A 230 -23.45 22.87 -4.85
CA ALA A 230 -23.44 21.78 -3.87
C ALA A 230 -23.53 22.29 -2.43
N LEU A 231 -22.83 23.38 -2.07
CA LEU A 231 -22.89 24.00 -0.73
C LEU A 231 -24.27 24.55 -0.37
N ASN A 232 -24.97 25.10 -1.36
CA ASN A 232 -26.32 25.64 -1.20
C ASN A 232 -27.38 24.53 -1.06
N ALA A 233 -27.04 23.28 -1.40
CA ALA A 233 -27.94 22.15 -1.21
C ALA A 233 -27.89 21.63 0.23
N ALA A 234 -29.06 21.27 0.78
CA ALA A 234 -29.13 20.58 2.07
C ALA A 234 -28.66 19.11 1.97
N SER A 235 -28.82 18.49 0.80
CA SER A 235 -28.48 17.09 0.53
C SER A 235 -28.09 16.86 -0.93
N LEU A 236 -27.26 15.86 -1.18
CA LEU A 236 -26.82 15.45 -2.53
C LEU A 236 -27.22 14.00 -2.81
N SER A 237 -27.51 13.67 -4.06
CA SER A 237 -27.62 12.28 -4.52
C SER A 237 -26.24 11.68 -4.81
N LEU A 238 -26.17 10.35 -4.90
CA LEU A 238 -24.93 9.66 -5.29
C LEU A 238 -24.41 10.16 -6.63
N LYS A 239 -25.29 10.25 -7.65
CA LYS A 239 -24.94 10.71 -9.00
C LYS A 239 -24.42 12.15 -9.03
N GLN A 240 -24.98 13.04 -8.19
CA GLN A 240 -24.47 14.41 -8.06
C GLN A 240 -23.08 14.43 -7.43
N THR A 241 -22.91 13.65 -6.36
CA THR A 241 -21.63 13.51 -5.65
C THR A 241 -20.54 12.95 -6.55
N GLU A 242 -20.84 11.90 -7.32
CA GLU A 242 -19.92 11.26 -8.27
C GLU A 242 -19.45 12.23 -9.36
N ARG A 243 -20.40 12.97 -9.96
CA ARG A 243 -20.10 13.97 -10.98
C ARG A 243 -19.20 15.07 -10.44
N LEU A 244 -19.54 15.62 -9.28
CA LEU A 244 -18.77 16.69 -8.65
C LEU A 244 -17.38 16.21 -8.23
N THR A 245 -17.31 15.06 -7.55
CA THR A 245 -16.04 14.47 -7.09
C THR A 245 -15.14 14.15 -8.28
N GLY A 246 -15.69 13.61 -9.39
CA GLY A 246 -14.95 13.37 -10.62
C GLY A 246 -14.39 14.67 -11.24
N LEU A 247 -15.18 15.74 -11.26
CA LEU A 247 -14.73 17.06 -11.74
C LEU A 247 -13.61 17.62 -10.85
N LEU A 248 -13.77 17.61 -9.53
CA LEU A 248 -12.77 18.13 -8.59
C LEU A 248 -11.49 17.27 -8.57
N ALA A 249 -11.63 15.94 -8.73
CA ALA A 249 -10.49 15.05 -8.91
C ALA A 249 -9.70 15.38 -10.18
N PHE A 250 -10.38 15.67 -11.30
CA PHE A 250 -9.73 16.19 -12.49
C PHE A 250 -9.02 17.52 -12.22
N CYS A 251 -9.67 18.46 -11.52
CA CYS A 251 -9.09 19.75 -11.16
C CYS A 251 -7.82 19.61 -10.31
N SER A 252 -7.79 18.63 -9.40
CA SER A 252 -6.66 18.36 -8.50
C SER A 252 -5.35 17.97 -9.20
N ARG A 253 -5.36 17.74 -10.52
CA ARG A 253 -4.16 17.51 -11.33
C ARG A 253 -3.28 18.76 -11.45
N VAL A 254 -3.90 19.94 -11.43
CA VAL A 254 -3.21 21.24 -11.59
C VAL A 254 -3.63 22.27 -10.54
N VAL A 255 -4.61 21.96 -9.69
CA VAL A 255 -4.95 22.77 -8.52
C VAL A 255 -4.14 22.27 -7.33
N ARG A 256 -3.16 23.07 -6.89
CA ARG A 256 -2.31 22.72 -5.73
C ARG A 256 -3.19 22.52 -4.49
N LEU A 257 -2.81 21.57 -3.63
CA LEU A 257 -3.55 21.17 -2.41
C LEU A 257 -4.92 20.50 -2.63
N GLY A 258 -5.49 20.53 -3.84
CA GLY A 258 -6.84 20.01 -4.11
C GLY A 258 -7.02 18.54 -3.72
N ARG A 259 -5.99 17.71 -3.89
CA ARG A 259 -6.05 16.27 -3.52
C ARG A 259 -6.39 16.04 -2.04
N THR A 260 -5.91 16.89 -1.14
CA THR A 260 -6.15 16.76 0.32
C THR A 260 -7.63 16.88 0.68
N ARG A 261 -8.42 17.52 -0.20
CA ARG A 261 -9.83 17.89 -0.04
C ARG A 261 -10.80 16.95 -0.75
N LEU A 262 -10.30 15.85 -1.32
CA LEU A 262 -11.15 14.85 -1.99
C LEU A 262 -11.59 13.72 -1.05
N GLN A 263 -10.87 13.50 0.06
CA GLN A 263 -11.11 12.34 0.90
C GLN A 263 -12.51 12.36 1.56
N SER A 264 -12.97 13.52 2.03
CA SER A 264 -14.32 13.63 2.61
C SER A 264 -15.41 13.32 1.59
N LEU A 265 -15.22 13.74 0.34
CA LEU A 265 -16.13 13.47 -0.78
C LEU A 265 -16.18 11.98 -1.12
N TYR A 266 -15.03 11.29 -1.17
CA TYR A 266 -14.99 9.84 -1.37
C TYR A 266 -15.62 9.07 -0.22
N THR A 267 -15.36 9.46 1.03
CA THR A 267 -16.02 8.86 2.21
C THR A 267 -17.53 9.08 2.16
N PHE A 268 -17.98 10.27 1.73
CA PHE A 268 -19.39 10.57 1.56
C PHE A 268 -20.04 9.73 0.45
N GLN A 269 -19.35 9.54 -0.68
CA GLN A 269 -19.77 8.66 -1.78
C GLN A 269 -19.89 7.20 -1.32
N ALA A 270 -18.88 6.68 -0.61
CA ALA A 270 -18.85 5.30 -0.13
C ALA A 270 -19.96 4.99 0.89
N ALA A 271 -20.50 6.02 1.54
CA ALA A 271 -21.55 5.85 2.52
C ALA A 271 -22.94 5.56 1.89
N PHE A 272 -23.15 5.83 0.60
CA PHE A 272 -24.45 5.58 -0.05
C PHE A 272 -24.77 4.08 -0.16
N PRO A 273 -26.02 3.65 0.14
CA PRO A 273 -26.43 2.26 -0.05
C PRO A 273 -26.38 1.85 -1.53
N HIS A 274 -25.98 0.60 -1.81
CA HIS A 274 -25.91 0.07 -3.18
C HIS A 274 -27.28 0.12 -3.86
N GLY A 275 -27.34 0.62 -5.10
CA GLY A 275 -28.56 0.68 -5.91
C GLY A 275 -29.59 1.75 -5.50
N SER A 276 -29.27 2.61 -4.54
CA SER A 276 -30.22 3.62 -4.05
C SER A 276 -30.14 4.95 -4.82
N SER A 277 -31.29 5.51 -5.17
CA SER A 277 -31.44 6.91 -5.64
C SER A 277 -31.57 7.92 -4.49
N ALA A 278 -31.35 7.49 -3.23
CA ALA A 278 -31.52 8.34 -2.06
C ALA A 278 -30.55 9.52 -2.03
N ARG A 279 -31.00 10.62 -1.41
CA ARG A 279 -30.18 11.80 -1.10
C ARG A 279 -29.66 11.70 0.32
N ARG A 280 -28.44 12.19 0.56
CA ARG A 280 -27.83 12.25 1.89
C ARG A 280 -27.52 13.69 2.27
N ARG A 281 -27.75 14.03 3.53
CA ARG A 281 -27.38 15.34 4.08
C ARG A 281 -25.86 15.49 4.04
N ILE A 282 -25.40 16.67 3.64
CA ILE A 282 -23.97 16.98 3.55
C ILE A 282 -23.40 17.13 4.98
N PRO A 283 -22.42 16.31 5.39
CA PRO A 283 -21.77 16.44 6.70
C PRO A 283 -20.82 17.64 6.73
N TYR A 284 -20.39 18.05 7.92
CA TYR A 284 -19.54 19.24 8.11
C TYR A 284 -18.22 19.13 7.34
N GLU A 285 -17.58 17.96 7.34
CA GLU A 285 -16.28 17.74 6.71
C GLU A 285 -16.33 17.90 5.19
N VAL A 286 -17.45 17.50 4.57
CA VAL A 286 -17.69 17.70 3.13
C VAL A 286 -17.98 19.17 2.84
N ARG A 287 -18.71 19.86 3.73
CA ARG A 287 -18.98 21.29 3.60
C ARG A 287 -17.69 22.11 3.68
N ASP A 288 -16.82 21.84 4.65
CA ASP A 288 -15.49 22.47 4.79
C ASP A 288 -14.64 22.28 3.52
N ASP A 289 -14.58 21.05 2.99
CA ASP A 289 -13.81 20.79 1.77
C ASP A 289 -14.42 21.48 0.54
N LEU A 290 -15.75 21.53 0.41
CA LEU A 290 -16.43 22.24 -0.68
C LEU A 290 -16.27 23.77 -0.58
N GLU A 291 -16.27 24.34 0.63
CA GLU A 291 -15.97 25.76 0.86
C GLU A 291 -14.55 26.08 0.41
N TRP A 292 -13.58 25.23 0.79
CA TRP A 292 -12.22 25.37 0.30
C TRP A 292 -12.14 25.33 -1.23
N TRP A 293 -12.83 24.38 -1.88
CA TRP A 293 -12.85 24.30 -3.35
C TRP A 293 -13.45 25.57 -3.97
N ARG A 294 -14.60 26.05 -3.47
CA ARG A 294 -15.21 27.29 -3.98
C ARG A 294 -14.27 28.48 -3.89
N ASP A 295 -13.61 28.65 -2.74
CA ASP A 295 -12.85 29.87 -2.42
C ASP A 295 -11.41 29.85 -2.91
N SER A 296 -10.81 28.66 -3.02
CA SER A 296 -9.36 28.51 -3.24
C SER A 296 -9.00 27.99 -4.63
N LEU A 297 -9.99 27.59 -5.45
CA LEU A 297 -9.76 27.08 -6.81
C LEU A 297 -8.90 28.01 -7.66
N SER A 298 -9.24 29.30 -7.69
CA SER A 298 -8.50 30.31 -8.47
C SER A 298 -7.11 30.58 -7.89
N LEU A 299 -6.98 30.61 -6.57
CA LEU A 299 -5.73 30.88 -5.87
C LEU A 299 -4.68 29.79 -6.11
N PHE A 300 -5.10 28.53 -6.17
CA PHE A 300 -4.21 27.38 -6.35
C PHE A 300 -4.22 26.80 -7.78
N ASN A 301 -4.88 27.47 -8.74
CA ASN A 301 -4.91 27.02 -10.13
C ASN A 301 -3.55 27.22 -10.78
N GLY A 302 -2.84 26.13 -11.06
CA GLY A 302 -1.55 26.18 -11.73
C GLY A 302 -0.47 25.37 -11.04
N VAL A 303 0.28 24.59 -11.81
CA VAL A 303 1.53 23.95 -11.39
C VAL A 303 2.66 24.41 -12.29
N LEU A 304 3.79 24.79 -11.70
CA LEU A 304 5.00 25.10 -12.45
C LEU A 304 5.61 23.81 -13.00
N LEU A 305 5.91 23.79 -14.29
CA LEU A 305 6.59 22.71 -15.00
C LEU A 305 8.10 22.80 -14.82
N ILE A 306 8.63 24.02 -14.79
CA ILE A 306 10.01 24.31 -14.39
C ILE A 306 9.95 25.27 -13.22
N ASP A 307 10.70 24.95 -12.19
CA ASP A 307 10.86 25.80 -11.04
C ASP A 307 12.06 26.76 -11.27
N PRO A 308 11.82 28.06 -11.49
CA PRO A 308 12.90 29.00 -11.83
C PRO A 308 13.77 29.37 -10.62
N CYS A 309 13.32 29.07 -9.39
CA CYS A 309 13.98 29.52 -8.17
C CYS A 309 15.06 28.52 -7.73
N ARG A 310 16.31 28.97 -7.58
CA ARG A 310 17.33 28.26 -6.80
C ARG A 310 16.98 28.37 -5.32
N ARG A 311 16.11 27.49 -4.83
CA ARG A 311 15.74 27.44 -3.41
C ARG A 311 16.89 26.89 -2.57
N THR A 312 17.12 27.50 -1.41
CA THR A 312 17.97 26.90 -0.37
C THR A 312 17.37 25.56 0.07
N ILE A 313 18.21 24.56 0.35
CA ILE A 313 17.75 23.24 0.76
C ILE A 313 17.86 23.13 2.28
N THR A 314 16.77 22.73 2.92
CA THR A 314 16.72 22.41 4.35
C THR A 314 16.27 20.97 4.51
N HIS A 315 16.89 20.23 5.42
CA HIS A 315 16.46 18.89 5.79
C HIS A 315 15.79 18.93 7.15
N LEU A 316 14.55 18.46 7.23
CA LEU A 316 13.79 18.28 8.47
C LEU A 316 13.69 16.79 8.77
N TYR A 317 14.11 16.38 9.97
CA TYR A 317 13.93 15.04 10.48
C TYR A 317 12.88 15.06 11.56
N THR A 318 11.97 14.09 11.53
CA THR A 318 10.90 13.97 12.52
C THR A 318 10.70 12.53 12.93
N ASP A 319 10.33 12.33 14.19
CA ASP A 319 9.82 11.06 14.71
C ASP A 319 8.72 11.31 15.75
N ALA A 320 7.82 10.35 15.91
CA ALA A 320 6.78 10.37 16.93
C ALA A 320 6.74 9.06 17.70
N SER A 321 6.66 9.16 19.02
CA SER A 321 6.51 8.03 19.93
C SER A 321 5.17 8.09 20.67
N SER A 322 4.91 7.13 21.55
CA SER A 322 3.78 7.20 22.47
C SER A 322 3.93 8.27 23.55
N THR A 323 5.11 8.88 23.69
CA THR A 323 5.44 9.82 24.77
C THR A 323 5.71 11.25 24.29
N GLY A 324 6.04 11.43 23.01
CA GLY A 324 6.43 12.73 22.49
C GLY A 324 6.76 12.70 21.00
N GLN A 325 7.07 13.87 20.48
CA GLN A 325 7.53 14.09 19.11
C GLN A 325 8.91 14.72 19.16
N GLY A 326 9.80 14.25 18.28
CA GLY A 326 11.17 14.71 18.18
C GLY A 326 11.41 15.22 16.78
N LEU A 327 12.02 16.40 16.68
CA LEU A 327 12.33 16.96 15.38
C LEU A 327 13.57 17.84 15.42
N PHE A 328 14.29 17.89 14.30
CA PHE A 328 15.43 18.78 14.11
C PHE A 328 15.64 19.08 12.62
N PHE A 329 16.32 20.18 12.32
CA PHE A 329 16.64 20.53 10.95
C PHE A 329 18.05 21.12 10.78
N PHE A 330 18.55 21.07 9.55
CA PHE A 330 19.79 21.74 9.13
C PHE A 330 19.68 22.19 7.67
N SER A 331 20.52 23.14 7.26
CA SER A 331 20.57 23.63 5.88
C SER A 331 21.73 23.01 5.10
N SER A 332 21.50 22.73 3.83
CA SER A 332 22.46 22.11 2.91
C SER A 332 22.36 22.73 1.50
N LYS A 333 23.34 22.39 0.65
CA LYS A 333 23.36 22.68 -0.80
C LYS A 333 22.84 21.51 -1.65
N SER A 334 22.56 20.35 -1.08
CA SER A 334 22.23 19.11 -1.79
C SER A 334 21.05 18.41 -1.13
N THR A 335 20.10 17.90 -1.92
CA THR A 335 18.97 17.12 -1.41
C THR A 335 19.36 15.71 -0.94
N LEU A 336 20.60 15.29 -1.21
CA LEU A 336 21.15 13.98 -0.86
C LEU A 336 21.97 14.00 0.44
N ASP A 337 22.13 15.16 1.08
CA ASP A 337 22.93 15.26 2.31
C ASP A 337 22.19 14.65 3.52
N CYS A 338 22.99 14.21 4.50
CA CYS A 338 22.49 13.61 5.74
C CYS A 338 23.03 14.36 6.97
N TRP A 339 22.30 14.26 8.08
CA TRP A 339 22.61 15.01 9.29
C TRP A 339 23.99 14.72 9.88
N LEU A 340 24.59 13.55 9.61
CA LEU A 340 25.90 13.17 10.14
C LEU A 340 27.01 14.13 9.66
N ALA A 341 26.96 14.57 8.40
CA ALA A 341 27.92 15.53 7.85
C ALA A 341 27.65 16.98 8.31
N HIS A 342 26.46 17.24 8.84
CA HIS A 342 25.97 18.56 9.25
C HIS A 342 25.72 18.66 10.75
N CYS A 343 26.33 17.78 11.55
CA CYS A 343 26.13 17.72 13.00
C CYS A 343 26.51 19.04 13.71
N HIS A 344 27.44 19.82 13.13
CA HIS A 344 27.84 21.14 13.63
C HIS A 344 26.71 22.20 13.57
N GLN A 345 25.66 21.97 12.78
CA GLN A 345 24.48 22.87 12.70
C GLN A 345 23.36 22.48 13.68
N LEU A 346 23.51 21.37 14.39
CA LEU A 346 22.53 20.90 15.36
C LEU A 346 22.69 21.66 16.68
N HIS A 347 21.85 22.67 16.84
CA HIS A 347 21.77 23.52 18.02
C HIS A 347 20.34 23.48 18.60
N PRO A 348 20.12 23.74 19.90
CA PRO A 348 18.77 23.81 20.48
C PRO A 348 17.79 24.77 19.77
N SER A 349 18.30 25.73 18.99
CA SER A 349 17.46 26.61 18.15
C SER A 349 16.87 25.91 16.91
N ASN A 350 17.43 24.77 16.52
CA ASN A 350 17.09 24.02 15.30
C ASN A 350 16.60 22.60 15.62
N ALA A 351 16.24 22.33 16.87
CA ALA A 351 15.73 21.05 17.35
C ALA A 351 14.66 21.28 18.41
N ALA A 352 13.69 20.37 18.50
CA ALA A 352 12.64 20.40 19.50
C ALA A 352 12.23 19.00 19.94
N THR A 353 11.87 18.89 21.22
CA THR A 353 11.18 17.76 21.82
C THR A 353 9.86 18.26 22.37
N LEU A 354 8.76 17.65 21.94
CA LEU A 354 7.41 18.01 22.32
C LEU A 354 6.78 16.85 23.07
N ALA A 355 6.28 17.09 24.29
CA ALA A 355 5.55 16.08 25.03
C ALA A 355 4.14 15.95 24.46
N LEU A 356 3.70 14.72 24.19
CA LEU A 356 2.30 14.47 23.84
C LEU A 356 1.49 14.40 25.14
N ALA A 357 0.39 15.18 25.21
CA ALA A 357 -0.59 14.99 26.27
C ALA A 357 -1.10 13.55 26.22
N GLN A 358 -1.25 12.89 27.38
CA GLN A 358 -1.74 11.51 27.49
C GLN A 358 -3.24 11.42 27.12
N ASP A 359 -3.60 11.75 25.88
CA ASP A 359 -4.90 11.41 25.34
C ASP A 359 -4.84 10.00 24.77
N ALA A 360 -5.55 9.08 25.42
CA ALA A 360 -5.44 7.63 25.27
C ALA A 360 -5.87 7.06 23.91
N HIS A 361 -6.15 7.90 22.89
CA HIS A 361 -6.85 7.48 21.67
C HIS A 361 -6.33 8.06 20.35
N VAL A 362 -5.24 8.83 20.33
CA VAL A 362 -4.68 9.32 19.04
C VAL A 362 -3.81 8.25 18.40
N HIS A 363 -4.18 7.85 17.18
CA HIS A 363 -3.45 6.83 16.40
C HIS A 363 -2.02 7.30 16.09
N ILE A 364 -1.03 6.41 16.20
CA ILE A 364 0.41 6.75 15.99
C ILE A 364 0.67 7.44 14.65
N ASN A 365 0.05 6.95 13.57
CA ASN A 365 0.13 7.58 12.24
C ASN A 365 -0.30 9.05 12.22
N THR A 366 -1.24 9.46 13.08
CA THR A 366 -1.63 10.88 13.20
C THR A 366 -0.50 11.66 13.86
N ASN A 367 0.11 11.12 14.92
CA ASN A 367 1.21 11.75 15.63
C ASN A 367 2.46 11.89 14.75
N GLU A 368 2.72 10.93 13.86
CA GLU A 368 3.84 10.99 12.90
C GLU A 368 3.67 12.13 11.89
N VAL A 369 2.47 12.32 11.34
CA VAL A 369 2.18 13.47 10.46
C VAL A 369 2.16 14.77 11.25
N ASP A 370 1.62 14.74 12.48
CA ASP A 370 1.58 15.90 13.36
C ASP A 370 2.99 16.35 13.78
N ALA A 371 3.95 15.44 13.98
CA ALA A 371 5.34 15.81 14.28
C ALA A 371 5.95 16.70 13.18
N ILE A 372 5.60 16.45 11.91
CA ILE A 372 6.00 17.29 10.78
C ILE A 372 5.28 18.63 10.83
N LEU A 373 3.97 18.65 11.11
CA LEU A 373 3.21 19.88 11.31
C LEU A 373 3.82 20.75 12.42
N GLN A 374 4.19 20.16 13.56
CA GLN A 374 4.85 20.87 14.64
C GLN A 374 6.19 21.46 14.20
N GLY A 375 6.97 20.74 13.39
CA GLY A 375 8.18 21.27 12.77
C GLY A 375 7.89 22.53 11.95
N PHE A 376 6.81 22.54 11.18
CA PHE A 376 6.36 23.73 10.45
C PHE A 376 5.92 24.85 11.38
N LEU A 377 5.11 24.57 12.38
CA LEU A 377 4.62 25.59 13.32
C LEU A 377 5.78 26.27 14.07
N LEU A 378 6.79 25.51 14.48
CA LEU A 378 7.94 26.02 15.21
C LEU A 378 8.94 26.74 14.31
N PHE A 379 9.24 26.20 13.13
CA PHE A 379 10.47 26.57 12.41
C PHE A 379 10.28 27.02 10.96
N SER A 380 9.08 26.90 10.38
CA SER A 380 8.88 27.24 8.96
C SER A 380 9.15 28.70 8.58
N HIS A 381 9.16 29.61 9.55
CA HIS A 381 9.58 31.00 9.33
C HIS A 381 11.07 31.14 8.97
N HIS A 382 11.90 30.14 9.27
CA HIS A 382 13.30 30.06 8.84
C HIS A 382 13.48 29.49 7.44
N TRP A 383 12.43 28.90 6.84
CA TRP A 383 12.51 28.13 5.60
C TRP A 383 11.67 28.77 4.48
N LEU A 384 11.39 30.08 4.57
CA LEU A 384 10.63 30.80 3.54
C LEU A 384 11.32 30.63 2.18
N HIS A 385 10.58 30.15 1.17
CA HIS A 385 11.11 29.88 -0.16
C HIS A 385 12.16 28.75 -0.24
N HIS A 386 12.26 27.87 0.77
CA HIS A 386 13.19 26.74 0.74
C HIS A 386 12.60 25.51 0.05
N THR A 387 13.47 24.63 -0.42
CA THR A 387 13.13 23.22 -0.62
C THR A 387 13.37 22.48 0.68
N LEU A 388 12.31 21.95 1.26
CA LEU A 388 12.35 21.21 2.51
C LEU A 388 12.31 19.71 2.24
N VAL A 389 13.44 19.04 2.47
CA VAL A 389 13.54 17.58 2.43
C VAL A 389 13.07 17.03 3.78
N ILE A 390 11.93 16.35 3.79
CA ILE A 390 11.33 15.82 5.02
C ILE A 390 11.68 14.34 5.15
N HIS A 391 12.52 14.03 6.13
CA HIS A 391 12.94 12.68 6.47
C HIS A 391 12.00 12.09 7.52
N THR A 392 11.36 10.98 7.17
CA THR A 392 10.46 10.24 8.06
C THR A 392 10.55 8.75 7.79
N ASP A 393 10.44 7.95 8.85
CA ASP A 393 10.30 6.49 8.81
C ASP A 393 8.84 6.03 8.90
N SER A 394 7.89 6.98 8.90
CA SER A 394 6.46 6.72 8.83
C SER A 394 6.00 6.53 7.39
N SER A 395 5.54 5.31 7.07
CA SER A 395 4.97 5.03 5.74
C SER A 395 3.73 5.87 5.47
N THR A 396 2.98 6.23 6.52
CA THR A 396 1.80 7.08 6.43
C THR A 396 2.20 8.51 6.11
N ALA A 397 3.14 9.10 6.85
CA ALA A 397 3.58 10.46 6.59
C ALA A 397 4.23 10.59 5.21
N HIS A 398 5.14 9.68 4.85
CA HIS A 398 5.76 9.67 3.52
C HIS A 398 4.74 9.54 2.40
N THR A 399 3.76 8.63 2.54
CA THR A 399 2.68 8.47 1.55
C THR A 399 1.80 9.73 1.47
N GLY A 400 1.48 10.34 2.60
CA GLY A 400 0.67 11.55 2.68
C GLY A 400 1.33 12.74 1.98
N LEU A 401 2.62 12.95 2.24
CA LEU A 401 3.43 13.98 1.57
C LEU A 401 3.53 13.75 0.06
N LYS A 402 3.74 12.49 -0.38
CA LYS A 402 3.88 12.15 -1.81
C LYS A 402 2.57 12.23 -2.57
N LYS A 403 1.47 11.72 -2.00
CA LYS A 403 0.15 11.67 -2.66
C LYS A 403 -0.63 12.98 -2.51
N GLY A 404 -0.36 13.74 -1.45
CA GLY A 404 -1.12 14.92 -1.08
C GLY A 404 -2.49 14.60 -0.49
N PHE A 405 -2.71 13.41 0.06
CA PHE A 405 -3.90 13.07 0.88
C PHE A 405 -3.65 11.79 1.69
N LEU A 406 -4.42 11.61 2.77
CA LEU A 406 -4.45 10.40 3.59
C LEU A 406 -5.89 9.98 3.92
N HIS A 407 -6.07 8.70 4.23
CA HIS A 407 -7.32 8.19 4.78
C HIS A 407 -7.35 8.34 6.30
N GLY A 408 -8.50 8.76 6.83
CA GLY A 408 -8.74 8.82 8.28
C GLY A 408 -8.11 10.03 8.98
N PRO A 409 -7.95 9.97 10.31
CA PRO A 409 -7.50 11.08 11.15
C PRO A 409 -6.16 11.74 10.74
N PRO A 410 -5.15 11.03 10.21
CA PRO A 410 -3.87 11.64 9.78
C PRO A 410 -4.00 12.69 8.67
N ASN A 411 -5.12 12.76 7.95
CA ASN A 411 -5.30 13.76 6.89
C ASN A 411 -5.48 15.19 7.44
N ALA A 412 -5.93 15.33 8.69
CA ALA A 412 -6.12 16.64 9.32
C ALA A 412 -4.79 17.40 9.53
N PRO A 413 -3.75 16.83 10.18
CA PRO A 413 -2.46 17.49 10.27
C PRO A 413 -1.80 17.66 8.89
N LEU A 414 -2.00 16.72 7.94
CA LEU A 414 -1.50 16.86 6.56
C LEU A 414 -2.10 18.09 5.84
N LYS A 415 -3.42 18.33 5.94
CA LYS A 415 -4.08 19.51 5.36
C LYS A 415 -3.42 20.80 5.87
N SER A 416 -3.28 20.92 7.19
CA SER A 416 -2.68 22.09 7.83
C SER A 416 -1.23 22.30 7.40
N LEU A 417 -0.45 21.21 7.38
CA LEU A 417 0.94 21.19 6.94
C LEU A 417 1.10 21.72 5.51
N LEU A 418 0.33 21.18 4.56
CA LEU A 418 0.47 21.57 3.16
C LEU A 418 -0.03 23.00 2.88
N ILE A 419 -1.03 23.49 3.63
CA ILE A 419 -1.44 24.90 3.59
C ILE A 419 -0.31 25.80 4.09
N LEU A 420 0.33 25.46 5.21
CA LEU A 420 1.45 26.24 5.75
C LEU A 420 2.66 26.24 4.82
N ALA A 421 2.91 25.13 4.12
CA ALA A 421 3.95 25.03 3.10
C ALA A 421 3.66 25.94 1.92
N ALA A 422 2.44 25.90 1.39
CA ALA A 422 2.03 26.74 0.27
C ALA A 422 2.07 28.24 0.63
N ALA A 423 1.58 28.61 1.82
CA ALA A 423 1.60 29.99 2.30
C ALA A 423 3.02 30.57 2.49
N ARG A 424 4.03 29.72 2.62
CA ARG A 424 5.44 30.09 2.80
C ARG A 424 6.32 29.78 1.60
N ASP A 425 5.71 29.37 0.48
CA ASP A 425 6.40 28.94 -0.75
C ASP A 425 7.49 27.88 -0.49
N ILE A 426 7.17 26.92 0.40
CA ILE A 426 8.06 25.80 0.74
C ILE A 426 7.76 24.65 -0.21
N HIS A 427 8.78 24.24 -0.97
CA HIS A 427 8.70 23.06 -1.81
C HIS A 427 9.05 21.82 -0.98
N ILE A 428 8.09 20.93 -0.75
CA ILE A 428 8.29 19.73 0.06
C ILE A 428 8.81 18.58 -0.80
N VAL A 429 9.92 17.98 -0.37
CA VAL A 429 10.48 16.75 -0.94
C VAL A 429 10.44 15.66 0.13
N PRO A 430 9.49 14.70 0.07
CA PRO A 430 9.47 13.60 1.02
C PRO A 430 10.64 12.66 0.78
N HIS A 431 11.35 12.29 1.83
CA HIS A 431 12.44 11.32 1.80
C HIS A 431 12.16 10.19 2.80
N TRP A 432 12.12 8.96 2.30
CA TRP A 432 11.98 7.78 3.14
C TRP A 432 13.28 7.52 3.89
N LEU A 433 13.19 7.41 5.20
CA LEU A 433 14.33 7.06 6.04
C LEU A 433 14.06 5.73 6.74
N PRO A 434 14.93 4.72 6.65
CA PRO A 434 14.81 3.52 7.47
C PRO A 434 14.85 3.88 8.96
N SER A 435 14.00 3.30 9.82
CA SER A 435 13.93 3.68 11.25
C SER A 435 15.27 3.58 11.99
N GLY A 436 16.23 2.81 11.46
CA GLY A 436 17.58 2.72 12.03
C GLY A 436 18.47 3.91 11.85
N GLU A 437 18.15 4.75 10.88
CA GLU A 437 18.90 5.93 10.52
C GLU A 437 18.26 7.18 11.15
N ASN A 438 17.00 7.09 11.59
CA ASN A 438 16.25 8.15 12.27
C ASN A 438 16.63 8.31 13.78
N LYS A 439 17.87 7.96 14.16
CA LYS A 439 18.27 7.82 15.58
C LYS A 439 18.11 9.08 16.41
N LEU A 440 18.42 10.24 15.84
CA LEU A 440 18.38 11.50 16.58
C LEU A 440 16.94 11.97 16.80
N ALA A 441 16.08 11.88 15.78
CA ALA A 441 14.67 12.23 15.93
C ALA A 441 13.97 11.24 16.88
N ASP A 442 14.29 9.94 16.80
CA ASP A 442 13.80 8.91 17.74
C ASP A 442 14.24 9.17 19.19
N ALA A 443 15.49 9.61 19.39
CA ALA A 443 15.95 10.03 20.71
C ALA A 443 15.22 11.28 21.20
N LEU A 444 14.95 12.25 20.32
CA LEU A 444 14.21 13.47 20.66
C LEU A 444 12.72 13.21 20.88
N SER A 445 12.12 12.20 20.23
CA SER A 445 10.70 11.85 20.36
C SER A 445 10.41 11.09 21.65
N ARG A 446 11.45 10.55 22.27
CA ARG A 446 11.46 9.86 23.55
C ARG A 446 12.18 10.73 24.57
N PRO A 447 11.56 11.84 25.04
CA PRO A 447 12.17 12.67 26.07
C PRO A 447 12.75 11.78 27.17
N LEU A 448 14.03 12.02 27.51
CA LEU A 448 14.79 11.22 28.47
C LEU A 448 13.98 10.95 29.74
N GLY A 449 13.48 9.71 29.81
CA GLY A 449 12.75 9.12 30.93
C GLY A 449 11.24 9.37 30.88
N ILE A 450 10.47 8.28 30.83
CA ILE A 450 9.14 8.29 31.46
C ILE A 450 9.36 8.80 32.88
N GLU A 451 8.76 9.94 33.22
CA GLU A 451 8.79 10.43 34.59
C GLU A 451 8.28 9.29 35.49
N PRO A 452 9.04 8.89 36.51
CA PRO A 452 8.58 7.87 37.44
C PRO A 452 7.21 8.30 37.99
N PRO A 453 6.24 7.37 38.07
CA PRO A 453 4.90 7.70 38.55
C PRO A 453 4.99 8.26 39.96
N ALA A 454 4.06 9.16 40.32
CA ALA A 454 4.11 9.92 41.57
C ALA A 454 4.27 9.04 42.82
N TRP A 455 3.67 7.83 42.83
CA TRP A 455 3.81 6.88 43.93
C TRP A 455 5.22 6.31 44.10
N PHE A 456 6.02 6.25 43.04
CA PHE A 456 7.40 5.78 43.07
C PHE A 456 8.31 6.87 43.59
N SER A 457 8.12 8.09 43.09
CA SER A 457 8.85 9.28 43.52
C SER A 457 8.57 9.63 44.99
N SER A 458 7.34 9.44 45.47
CA SER A 458 6.96 9.75 46.86
C SER A 458 7.51 8.77 47.90
N ARG A 459 7.98 7.59 47.48
CA ARG A 459 8.50 6.54 48.40
C ARG A 459 9.98 6.68 48.71
N ALA A 460 10.72 7.48 47.93
CA ALA A 460 12.11 7.80 48.21
C ALA A 460 12.38 9.30 48.00
N PRO A 461 11.75 10.17 48.81
CA PRO A 461 11.91 11.63 48.70
C PRO A 461 13.36 12.10 48.92
N GLN A 462 14.19 11.26 49.54
CA GLN A 462 15.62 11.50 49.76
C GLN A 462 16.48 11.36 48.48
N LEU A 463 15.97 10.72 47.42
CA LEU A 463 16.70 10.54 46.16
C LEU A 463 16.37 11.66 45.17
N ASN A 464 17.39 12.14 44.45
CA ASN A 464 17.17 13.17 43.44
C ASN A 464 16.42 12.62 42.20
N THR A 465 15.78 13.52 41.46
CA THR A 465 14.93 13.19 40.30
C THR A 465 15.68 12.42 39.21
N GLY A 466 16.96 12.72 38.97
CA GLY A 466 17.79 12.00 38.00
C GLY A 466 18.00 10.54 38.40
N HIS A 467 18.23 10.28 39.68
CA HIS A 467 18.40 8.93 40.23
C HIS A 467 17.11 8.12 40.11
N LEU A 468 15.96 8.70 40.45
CA LEU A 468 14.65 8.07 40.34
C LEU A 468 14.29 7.74 38.88
N LYS A 469 14.63 8.63 37.93
CA LYS A 469 14.45 8.41 36.50
C LYS A 469 15.26 7.22 35.99
N LEU A 470 16.54 7.14 36.35
CA LEU A 470 17.41 6.04 35.95
C LEU A 470 16.96 4.70 36.54
N LEU A 471 16.55 4.71 37.81
CA LEU A 471 16.07 3.52 38.51
C LEU A 471 14.77 3.00 37.88
N TRP A 472 13.80 3.88 37.60
CA TRP A 472 12.53 3.50 36.96
C TRP A 472 12.72 3.00 35.53
N ASN A 473 13.54 3.67 34.73
CA ASN A 473 13.73 3.31 33.32
C ASN A 473 14.71 2.14 33.12
N GLY A 474 15.30 1.57 34.20
CA GLY A 474 16.10 0.34 34.16
C GLY A 474 15.31 -0.93 33.80
N LEU A 475 13.98 -0.87 33.76
CA LEU A 475 13.07 -1.95 33.39
C LEU A 475 12.09 -1.50 32.30
N SER A 476 12.07 -2.21 31.17
CA SER A 476 11.16 -1.88 30.05
C SER A 476 9.68 -2.07 30.40
N ALA A 477 8.78 -1.30 29.77
CA ALA A 477 7.33 -1.39 29.98
C ALA A 477 6.77 -2.82 29.77
N ASN A 478 7.25 -3.54 28.75
CA ASN A 478 6.84 -4.92 28.50
C ASN A 478 7.34 -5.88 29.61
N THR A 479 8.56 -5.69 30.11
CA THR A 479 9.08 -6.45 31.26
C THR A 479 8.26 -6.18 32.52
N ARG A 480 7.92 -4.91 32.78
CA ARG A 480 7.05 -4.50 33.90
C ARG A 480 5.66 -5.17 33.81
N SER A 481 5.08 -5.25 32.61
CA SER A 481 3.81 -5.96 32.38
C SER A 481 3.89 -7.47 32.69
N VAL A 482 5.00 -8.12 32.32
CA VAL A 482 5.21 -9.55 32.63
C VAL A 482 5.39 -9.76 34.13
N TYR A 483 6.18 -8.91 34.78
CA TYR A 483 6.45 -8.98 36.23
C TYR A 483 5.18 -8.77 37.06
N LEU A 484 4.28 -7.89 36.61
CA LEU A 484 2.99 -7.66 37.28
C LEU A 484 2.13 -8.94 37.37
N SER A 485 2.18 -9.80 36.34
CA SER A 485 1.48 -11.09 36.39
C SER A 485 2.04 -12.03 37.46
N VAL A 486 3.35 -11.99 37.71
CA VAL A 486 4.02 -12.79 38.74
C VAL A 486 3.68 -12.26 40.13
N GLN A 487 3.73 -10.93 40.30
CA GLN A 487 3.38 -10.24 41.55
C GLN A 487 1.94 -10.57 41.97
N ARG A 488 0.97 -10.45 41.06
CA ARG A 488 -0.44 -10.81 41.33
C ARG A 488 -0.63 -12.29 41.70
N ASN A 489 0.15 -13.19 41.08
CA ASN A 489 0.08 -14.60 41.43
C ASN A 489 0.61 -14.88 42.84
N TYR A 490 1.70 -14.21 43.22
CA TYR A 490 2.25 -14.28 44.57
C TYR A 490 1.31 -13.68 45.61
N GLU A 491 0.75 -12.49 45.35
CA GLU A 491 -0.27 -11.86 46.21
C GLU A 491 -1.49 -12.77 46.41
N LYS A 492 -1.98 -13.40 45.34
CA LYS A 492 -3.07 -14.38 45.43
C LYS A 492 -2.72 -15.57 46.32
N HIS A 493 -1.51 -16.10 46.21
CA HIS A 493 -1.06 -17.22 47.07
C HIS A 493 -1.01 -16.82 48.54
N CYS A 494 -0.43 -15.65 48.84
CA CYS A 494 -0.37 -15.10 50.18
C CYS A 494 -1.77 -14.88 50.76
N ALA A 495 -2.69 -14.32 49.96
CA ALA A 495 -4.08 -14.12 50.37
C ALA A 495 -4.80 -15.45 50.69
N LEU A 496 -4.57 -16.51 49.91
CA LEU A 496 -5.15 -17.83 50.16
C LEU A 496 -4.62 -18.50 51.45
N GLN A 497 -3.46 -18.08 51.95
CA GLN A 497 -2.86 -18.59 53.18
C GLN A 497 -3.00 -17.62 54.36
N SER A 498 -3.69 -16.50 54.17
CA SER A 498 -3.80 -15.41 55.16
C SER A 498 -2.45 -14.89 55.65
N ILE A 499 -1.46 -14.84 54.75
CA ILE A 499 -0.10 -14.32 55.02
C ILE A 499 0.03 -12.96 54.32
N PRO A 500 0.65 -11.93 54.94
CA PRO A 500 0.96 -10.68 54.25
C PRO A 500 1.93 -10.93 53.09
N ALA A 501 1.61 -10.40 51.90
CA ALA A 501 2.43 -10.59 50.71
C ALA A 501 3.74 -9.79 50.78
N TRP A 502 3.66 -8.54 51.26
CA TRP A 502 4.76 -7.57 51.23
C TRP A 502 5.06 -7.03 52.64
N PRO A 503 6.34 -6.76 53.00
CA PRO A 503 7.54 -7.21 52.29
C PRO A 503 7.60 -8.74 52.24
N VAL A 504 8.14 -9.29 51.14
CA VAL A 504 8.30 -10.74 50.98
C VAL A 504 9.10 -11.28 52.17
N SER A 505 8.52 -12.25 52.86
CA SER A 505 9.19 -12.94 53.98
C SER A 505 9.79 -14.26 53.49
N LYS A 506 10.76 -14.80 54.24
CA LYS A 506 11.29 -16.14 53.96
C LYS A 506 10.18 -17.20 53.98
N HIS A 507 9.24 -17.09 54.91
CA HIS A 507 8.13 -18.04 55.05
C HIS A 507 7.18 -17.99 53.84
N SER A 508 6.72 -16.79 53.46
CA SER A 508 5.80 -16.61 52.33
C SER A 508 6.45 -16.98 51.00
N LEU A 509 7.72 -16.62 50.79
CA LEU A 509 8.47 -16.95 49.58
C LEU A 509 8.74 -18.45 49.45
N THR A 510 9.14 -19.12 50.55
CA THR A 510 9.34 -20.58 50.55
C THR A 510 8.02 -21.32 50.29
N SER A 511 6.92 -20.92 50.95
CA SER A 511 5.60 -21.51 50.74
C SER A 511 5.13 -21.37 49.28
N TRP A 512 5.29 -20.17 48.72
CA TRP A 512 4.92 -19.91 47.33
C TRP A 512 5.81 -20.64 46.33
N LEU A 513 7.14 -20.61 46.50
CA LEU A 513 8.07 -21.34 45.64
C LEU A 513 7.81 -22.85 45.68
N ASN A 514 7.52 -23.42 46.86
CA ASN A 514 7.15 -24.83 46.97
C ASN A 514 5.89 -25.13 46.16
N THR A 515 4.87 -24.28 46.28
CA THR A 515 3.61 -24.43 45.53
C THR A 515 3.83 -24.30 44.02
N ARG A 516 4.71 -23.38 43.60
CA ARG A 516 5.08 -23.17 42.20
C ARG A 516 5.90 -24.33 41.65
N LEU A 517 6.88 -24.84 42.39
CA LEU A 517 7.82 -25.88 41.93
C LEU A 517 7.25 -27.30 42.03
N LEU A 518 6.35 -27.56 42.98
CA LEU A 518 5.72 -28.87 43.17
C LEU A 518 4.31 -28.95 42.56
N GLY A 519 3.68 -27.80 42.30
CA GLY A 519 2.28 -27.73 41.91
C GLY A 519 1.32 -28.01 43.07
N ASN A 520 0.03 -27.87 42.82
CA ASN A 520 -1.06 -28.23 43.73
C ASN A 520 -2.31 -28.64 42.93
N ALA A 521 -3.41 -28.93 43.63
CA ALA A 521 -4.69 -29.33 43.00
C ALA A 521 -5.23 -28.32 41.97
N SER A 522 -4.86 -27.05 42.10
CA SER A 522 -5.33 -25.94 41.25
C SER A 522 -4.31 -25.46 40.20
N GLN A 523 -3.03 -25.82 40.34
CA GLN A 523 -1.93 -25.26 39.53
C GLN A 523 -0.85 -26.32 39.27
N LYS A 524 -0.41 -26.44 38.01
CA LYS A 524 0.70 -27.33 37.64
C LYS A 524 2.04 -26.76 38.09
N ALA A 525 2.97 -27.63 38.45
CA ALA A 525 4.36 -27.29 38.72
C ALA A 525 4.99 -26.53 37.53
N ILE A 526 5.67 -25.43 37.82
CA ILE A 526 6.41 -24.65 36.83
C ILE A 526 7.86 -25.15 36.69
N LYS A 527 8.52 -24.73 35.61
CA LYS A 527 9.92 -25.09 35.38
C LYS A 527 10.84 -24.32 36.35
N PRO A 528 11.96 -24.94 36.78
CA PRO A 528 12.95 -24.26 37.64
C PRO A 528 13.48 -22.93 37.08
N ASP A 529 13.66 -22.81 35.76
CA ASP A 529 14.13 -21.56 35.15
C ASP A 529 13.04 -20.47 35.10
N THR A 530 11.78 -20.88 35.05
CA THR A 530 10.65 -19.95 35.22
C THR A 530 10.63 -19.42 36.65
N ALA A 531 10.91 -20.26 37.65
CA ALA A 531 11.00 -19.84 39.05
C ALA A 531 12.15 -18.84 39.30
N LEU A 532 13.25 -18.91 38.55
CA LEU A 532 14.32 -17.89 38.60
C LEU A 532 13.84 -16.54 38.05
N ALA A 533 13.10 -16.52 36.94
CA ALA A 533 12.52 -15.30 36.40
C ALA A 533 11.44 -14.71 37.34
N ASP A 534 10.69 -15.59 38.01
CA ASP A 534 9.71 -15.20 39.02
C ASP A 534 10.37 -14.53 40.24
N LEU A 535 11.49 -15.08 40.73
CA LEU A 535 12.27 -14.46 41.80
C LEU A 535 12.79 -13.07 41.41
N ALA A 536 13.25 -12.91 40.16
CA ALA A 536 13.66 -11.60 39.66
C ALA A 536 12.49 -10.60 39.63
N ALA A 537 11.26 -11.05 39.30
CA ALA A 537 10.07 -10.21 39.30
C ALA A 537 9.65 -9.75 40.70
N LEU A 538 9.76 -10.62 41.72
CA LEU A 538 9.51 -10.25 43.12
C LEU A 538 10.62 -9.37 43.71
N ARG A 539 11.89 -9.62 43.32
CA ARG A 539 13.02 -8.74 43.66
C ARG A 539 12.83 -7.34 43.08
N ALA A 540 12.40 -7.26 41.82
CA ALA A 540 12.10 -5.99 41.16
C ALA A 540 11.00 -5.21 41.90
N TYR A 541 9.99 -5.90 42.47
CA TYR A 541 9.01 -5.24 43.34
C TYR A 541 9.69 -4.62 44.59
N HIS A 542 10.56 -5.36 45.27
CA HIS A 542 11.27 -4.82 46.44
C HIS A 542 12.12 -3.61 46.09
N ILE A 543 12.87 -3.69 44.98
CA ILE A 543 13.67 -2.57 44.47
C ILE A 543 12.78 -1.37 44.15
N ASP A 544 11.67 -1.58 43.41
CA ASP A 544 10.75 -0.49 43.04
C ASP A 544 10.02 0.14 44.24
N ASN A 545 9.95 -0.56 45.37
CA ASN A 545 9.29 -0.11 46.59
C ASN A 545 10.30 0.27 47.70
N PHE A 546 11.60 0.32 47.40
CA PHE A 546 12.69 0.62 48.34
C PHE A 546 12.70 -0.28 49.59
N LEU A 547 12.35 -1.56 49.41
CA LEU A 547 12.37 -2.60 50.44
C LEU A 547 13.68 -3.40 50.37
N ASP A 548 14.09 -4.01 51.49
CA ASP A 548 15.27 -4.88 51.54
C ASP A 548 15.14 -6.05 50.56
N ASP A 549 16.10 -6.19 49.65
CA ASP A 549 16.12 -7.22 48.61
C ASP A 549 17.14 -8.34 48.90
N LYS A 550 17.90 -8.25 50.01
CA LYS A 550 18.90 -9.24 50.41
C LYS A 550 18.32 -10.64 50.62
N LEU A 551 17.03 -10.73 50.94
CA LEU A 551 16.33 -12.01 51.01
C LEU A 551 16.48 -12.82 49.72
N PHE A 552 16.44 -12.18 48.55
CA PHE A 552 16.50 -12.85 47.25
C PHE A 552 17.90 -13.42 46.92
N ASP A 553 18.94 -12.97 47.63
CA ASP A 553 20.31 -13.49 47.54
C ASP A 553 20.53 -14.73 48.42
N ASN A 554 19.53 -15.13 49.22
CA ASN A 554 19.63 -16.30 50.08
C ASN A 554 19.78 -17.59 49.26
N LYS A 555 20.93 -18.26 49.44
CA LYS A 555 21.28 -19.53 48.78
C LYS A 555 20.24 -20.64 49.01
N HIS A 556 19.39 -20.52 50.03
CA HIS A 556 18.27 -21.42 50.30
C HIS A 556 17.29 -21.51 49.11
N PHE A 557 16.90 -20.39 48.49
CA PHE A 557 15.96 -20.41 47.36
C PHE A 557 16.57 -21.03 46.11
N ARG A 558 17.86 -20.76 45.88
CA ARG A 558 18.62 -21.43 44.81
C ARG A 558 18.70 -22.94 45.05
N ARG A 559 18.95 -23.37 46.29
CA ARG A 559 18.90 -24.79 46.68
C ARG A 559 17.51 -25.41 46.53
N LEU A 560 16.42 -24.70 46.78
CA LEU A 560 15.05 -25.19 46.53
C LEU A 560 14.80 -25.40 45.03
N ILE A 561 15.22 -24.45 44.19
CA ILE A 561 15.11 -24.55 42.72
C ILE A 561 15.99 -25.68 42.19
N ASP A 562 17.20 -25.84 42.71
CA ASP A 562 18.10 -26.95 42.38
C ASP A 562 17.56 -28.30 42.88
N GLY A 563 16.92 -28.31 44.05
CA GLY A 563 16.18 -29.45 44.58
C GLY A 563 15.04 -29.84 43.65
N ALA A 564 14.24 -28.89 43.19
CA ALA A 564 13.19 -29.12 42.20
C ALA A 564 13.76 -29.61 40.85
N ARG A 565 14.92 -29.12 40.42
CA ARG A 565 15.64 -29.67 39.24
C ARG A 565 16.03 -31.13 39.42
N ARG A 566 16.36 -31.56 40.65
CA ARG A 566 16.77 -32.94 40.96
C ARG A 566 15.59 -33.88 41.19
N LEU A 567 14.51 -33.40 41.82
CA LEU A 567 13.29 -34.15 42.10
C LEU A 567 12.42 -34.31 40.85
N ASN A 568 12.41 -33.28 39.99
CA ASN A 568 11.86 -33.33 38.64
C ASN A 568 13.03 -33.15 37.66
N PRO A 569 13.90 -34.17 37.52
CA PRO A 569 14.95 -34.12 36.51
C PRO A 569 14.26 -33.86 35.18
N ILE A 570 14.86 -32.94 34.39
CA ILE A 570 14.39 -32.62 33.04
C ILE A 570 14.57 -33.91 32.22
N THR A 571 13.62 -34.82 32.33
CA THR A 571 13.68 -36.19 31.81
C THR A 571 13.67 -36.20 30.29
N LYS A 572 13.27 -35.08 29.68
CA LYS A 572 13.49 -34.81 28.28
C LYS A 572 13.80 -33.33 28.13
N VAL A 573 15.06 -32.98 27.83
CA VAL A 573 15.29 -31.82 26.97
C VAL A 573 14.35 -32.03 25.80
N ARG A 574 13.40 -31.11 25.59
CA ARG A 574 12.41 -31.26 24.52
C ARG A 574 13.20 -31.22 23.23
N VAL A 575 13.62 -32.38 22.73
CA VAL A 575 14.40 -32.51 21.50
C VAL A 575 13.51 -31.95 20.42
N ARG A 576 13.83 -30.73 19.97
CA ARG A 576 13.15 -30.10 18.86
C ARG A 576 13.63 -30.84 17.63
N LYS A 577 12.82 -31.77 17.14
CA LYS A 577 13.15 -32.53 15.94
C LYS A 577 13.05 -31.60 14.73
N PRO A 578 14.07 -31.56 13.86
CA PRO A 578 13.93 -30.92 12.57
C PRO A 578 12.90 -31.68 11.73
N ILE A 579 12.05 -30.97 10.99
CA ILE A 579 11.34 -31.60 9.87
C ILE A 579 12.36 -31.78 8.75
N SER A 580 12.62 -33.03 8.35
CA SER A 580 13.57 -33.31 7.27
C SER A 580 12.94 -33.11 5.90
N ARG A 581 13.78 -32.91 4.87
CA ARG A 581 13.34 -32.84 3.47
C ARG A 581 12.54 -34.09 3.06
N ASP A 582 12.97 -35.28 3.49
CA ASP A 582 12.25 -36.54 3.32
C ASP A 582 10.84 -36.51 3.97
N THR A 583 10.72 -35.94 5.18
CA THR A 583 9.42 -35.80 5.83
C THR A 583 8.51 -34.84 5.07
N ILE A 584 9.05 -33.75 4.50
CA ILE A 584 8.29 -32.85 3.61
C ILE A 584 7.77 -33.60 2.38
N THR A 585 8.62 -34.40 1.73
CA THR A 585 8.26 -35.22 0.57
C THR A 585 7.13 -36.20 0.92
N LYS A 586 7.24 -36.91 2.04
CA LYS A 586 6.21 -37.85 2.52
C LYS A 586 4.89 -37.17 2.89
N LEU A 587 4.94 -36.00 3.54
CA LEU A 587 3.75 -35.20 3.86
C LEU A 587 3.03 -34.70 2.60
N SER A 588 3.72 -34.70 1.46
CA SER A 588 3.24 -34.17 0.19
C SER A 588 2.96 -35.25 -0.86
N ALA A 589 3.14 -36.54 -0.54
CA ALA A 589 3.02 -37.64 -1.51
C ALA A 589 1.64 -37.74 -2.16
N GLY A 590 0.57 -37.43 -1.42
CA GLY A 590 -0.81 -37.41 -1.95
C GLY A 590 -1.13 -36.24 -2.89
N LEU A 591 -0.20 -35.30 -3.12
CA LEU A 591 -0.39 -34.21 -4.08
C LEU A 591 -0.14 -34.62 -5.53
N ALA A 592 0.60 -35.72 -5.76
CA ALA A 592 0.87 -36.20 -7.12
C ALA A 592 -0.38 -36.78 -7.80
N THR A 593 -1.36 -37.22 -7.00
CA THR A 593 -2.62 -37.82 -7.46
C THR A 593 -3.77 -36.82 -7.58
N LEU A 594 -3.50 -35.52 -7.38
CA LEU A 594 -4.51 -34.48 -7.53
C LEU A 594 -4.83 -34.22 -9.01
N PRO A 595 -6.08 -33.91 -9.35
CA PRO A 595 -6.49 -33.65 -10.72
C PRO A 595 -5.78 -32.42 -11.28
N LEU A 596 -5.57 -32.41 -12.60
CA LEU A 596 -4.92 -31.30 -13.31
C LEU A 596 -5.86 -30.09 -13.50
N GLN A 597 -7.15 -30.22 -13.19
CA GLN A 597 -8.16 -29.17 -13.37
C GLN A 597 -8.93 -28.84 -12.08
N PRO A 598 -9.36 -27.58 -11.87
CA PRO A 598 -9.97 -27.13 -10.60
C PRO A 598 -11.33 -27.75 -10.25
N LEU A 599 -12.12 -28.18 -11.23
CA LEU A 599 -13.53 -28.58 -11.03
C LEU A 599 -13.73 -29.91 -10.28
N GLU A 600 -12.67 -30.68 -10.04
CA GLU A 600 -12.76 -32.04 -9.46
C GLU A 600 -12.23 -32.14 -8.02
N ILE A 601 -11.73 -31.04 -7.43
CA ILE A 601 -11.05 -31.10 -6.14
C ILE A 601 -12.01 -30.97 -4.95
N SER A 602 -12.05 -32.00 -4.09
CA SER A 602 -12.84 -31.93 -2.85
C SER A 602 -12.25 -30.91 -1.86
N ALA A 603 -13.07 -30.36 -0.97
CA ALA A 603 -12.61 -29.44 0.08
C ALA A 603 -11.50 -30.04 0.98
N LYS A 604 -11.52 -31.36 1.20
CA LYS A 604 -10.46 -32.07 1.94
C LYS A 604 -9.16 -32.13 1.16
N ALA A 605 -9.23 -32.38 -0.15
CA ALA A 605 -8.07 -32.37 -1.04
C ALA A 605 -7.46 -30.95 -1.16
N LEU A 606 -8.30 -29.91 -1.13
CA LEU A 606 -7.86 -28.51 -1.11
C LEU A 606 -7.14 -28.12 0.20
N ASP A 607 -7.66 -28.58 1.35
CA ASP A 607 -7.00 -28.42 2.65
C ASP A 607 -5.64 -29.13 2.69
N ASP A 608 -5.57 -30.33 2.10
CA ASP A 608 -4.33 -31.10 1.99
C ASP A 608 -3.30 -30.42 1.07
N LEU A 609 -3.75 -29.83 -0.04
CA LEU A 609 -2.92 -29.04 -0.96
C LEU A 609 -2.37 -27.78 -0.28
N ASN A 610 -3.22 -27.01 0.41
CA ASN A 610 -2.81 -25.84 1.17
C ASN A 610 -1.79 -26.21 2.27
N PHE A 611 -2.04 -27.29 3.02
CA PHE A 611 -1.16 -27.76 4.08
C PHE A 611 0.22 -28.18 3.55
N ALA A 612 0.26 -29.02 2.52
CA ALA A 612 1.52 -29.54 1.98
C ALA A 612 2.33 -28.44 1.26
N THR A 613 1.66 -27.52 0.56
CA THR A 613 2.33 -26.34 -0.03
C THR A 613 2.94 -25.44 1.05
N ALA A 614 2.20 -25.18 2.13
CA ALA A 614 2.73 -24.41 3.27
C ALA A 614 3.95 -25.08 3.91
N CYS A 615 3.96 -26.41 4.00
CA CYS A 615 5.12 -27.16 4.53
C CYS A 615 6.37 -26.98 3.66
N ARG A 616 6.23 -27.08 2.32
CA ARG A 616 7.32 -26.92 1.36
C ARG A 616 7.87 -25.49 1.36
N VAL A 617 6.98 -24.49 1.32
CA VAL A 617 7.37 -23.07 1.36
C VAL A 617 8.01 -22.70 2.70
N ALA A 618 7.48 -23.19 3.82
CA ALA A 618 8.06 -22.91 5.13
C ALA A 618 9.44 -23.55 5.32
N PHE A 619 9.68 -24.73 4.73
CA PHE A 619 10.98 -25.37 4.73
C PHE A 619 11.96 -24.62 3.81
N ALA A 620 11.60 -24.39 2.54
CA ALA A 620 12.47 -23.71 1.58
C ALA A 620 12.78 -22.25 1.97
N GLY A 621 11.82 -21.53 2.56
CA GLY A 621 11.97 -20.14 2.97
C GLY A 621 12.44 -19.94 4.41
N PHE A 622 12.83 -20.99 5.14
CA PHE A 622 13.27 -20.91 6.55
C PHE A 622 12.26 -20.23 7.49
N LEU A 623 10.97 -20.38 7.19
CA LEU A 623 9.91 -19.62 7.85
C LEU A 623 9.63 -20.17 9.26
N ARG A 624 9.37 -19.26 10.19
CA ARG A 624 8.76 -19.57 11.48
C ARG A 624 7.26 -19.75 11.30
N LEU A 625 6.65 -20.59 12.14
CA LEU A 625 5.23 -20.87 12.03
C LEU A 625 4.32 -19.61 12.06
N GLY A 626 4.70 -18.56 12.78
CA GLY A 626 3.93 -17.31 12.84
C GLY A 626 4.02 -16.43 11.58
N GLU A 627 4.95 -16.72 10.66
CA GLU A 627 5.19 -15.92 9.45
C GLU A 627 4.25 -16.34 8.30
N PHE A 628 3.65 -17.54 8.36
CA PHE A 628 2.72 -18.05 7.33
C PHE A 628 1.37 -18.54 7.90
N THR A 629 1.08 -18.26 9.18
CA THR A 629 -0.21 -18.55 9.81
C THR A 629 -0.88 -17.28 10.33
N TYR A 630 -2.20 -17.30 10.50
CA TYR A 630 -2.99 -16.16 10.96
C TYR A 630 -4.13 -16.59 11.90
N LYS A 631 -4.68 -15.64 12.66
CA LYS A 631 -5.85 -15.84 13.52
C LYS A 631 -7.13 -15.40 12.82
N THR A 632 -8.28 -15.86 13.29
CA THR A 632 -9.59 -15.42 12.75
C THR A 632 -9.78 -13.91 12.83
N GLU A 633 -9.35 -13.30 13.94
CA GLU A 633 -9.36 -11.84 14.14
C GLU A 633 -8.60 -11.08 13.05
N ASP A 634 -7.54 -11.66 12.49
CA ASP A 634 -6.76 -11.02 11.42
C ASP A 634 -7.59 -10.88 10.13
N LEU A 635 -8.58 -11.75 9.88
CA LEU A 635 -9.42 -11.74 8.67
C LEU A 635 -10.57 -10.72 8.72
N HIS A 636 -10.95 -10.25 9.91
CA HIS A 636 -12.06 -9.28 10.05
C HIS A 636 -11.66 -7.86 9.65
N THR A 637 -10.38 -7.62 9.39
CA THR A 637 -9.84 -6.31 9.04
C THR A 637 -8.86 -6.44 7.88
N CYS A 638 -9.35 -6.37 6.65
CA CYS A 638 -8.53 -6.46 5.43
C CYS A 638 -7.36 -5.45 5.42
N SER A 639 -7.53 -4.28 6.03
CA SER A 639 -6.48 -3.26 6.16
C SER A 639 -5.33 -3.63 7.11
N ILE A 640 -5.46 -4.71 7.89
CA ILE A 640 -4.39 -5.28 8.72
C ILE A 640 -3.84 -6.55 8.09
N PHE A 641 -4.70 -7.38 7.47
CA PHE A 641 -4.28 -8.66 6.90
C PHE A 641 -3.29 -8.49 5.73
N SER A 642 -3.70 -7.77 4.68
CA SER A 642 -2.86 -7.59 3.48
C SER A 642 -1.48 -6.98 3.77
N PRO A 643 -1.30 -6.01 4.68
CA PRO A 643 0.04 -5.48 4.99
C PRO A 643 0.85 -6.32 6.00
N THR A 644 0.27 -7.28 6.73
CA THR A 644 0.99 -7.98 7.81
C THR A 644 1.07 -9.50 7.67
N LYS A 645 0.31 -10.11 6.76
CA LYS A 645 0.22 -11.56 6.54
C LYS A 645 0.50 -11.92 5.07
N LEU A 646 0.91 -13.17 4.83
CA LEU A 646 1.15 -13.67 3.48
C LEU A 646 -0.15 -13.79 2.68
N THR A 647 -0.20 -13.11 1.53
CA THR A 647 -1.29 -13.12 0.57
C THR A 647 -0.87 -13.79 -0.74
N ARG A 648 -1.83 -14.02 -1.64
CA ARG A 648 -1.55 -14.59 -2.99
C ARG A 648 -0.63 -13.69 -3.82
N SER A 649 -0.75 -12.37 -3.65
CA SER A 649 0.11 -11.37 -4.31
C SER A 649 1.57 -11.35 -3.85
N ASP A 650 1.89 -12.03 -2.75
CA ASP A 650 3.27 -12.08 -2.23
C ASP A 650 4.14 -13.10 -2.96
N VAL A 651 3.58 -13.89 -3.88
CA VAL A 651 4.30 -14.89 -4.67
C VAL A 651 4.44 -14.42 -6.11
N ARG A 652 5.66 -14.36 -6.62
CA ARG A 652 5.98 -14.09 -8.03
C ARG A 652 6.86 -15.20 -8.58
N PHE A 653 6.55 -15.71 -9.77
CA PHE A 653 7.38 -16.70 -10.44
C PHE A 653 8.36 -16.03 -11.39
N SER A 654 9.55 -16.59 -11.50
CA SER A 654 10.50 -16.27 -12.57
C SER A 654 9.95 -16.65 -13.94
N SER A 655 10.41 -15.99 -15.00
CA SER A 655 10.03 -16.28 -16.39
C SER A 655 10.45 -17.69 -16.83
N SER A 656 11.61 -18.16 -16.38
CA SER A 656 12.12 -19.53 -16.57
C SER A 656 11.49 -20.56 -15.63
N LEU A 657 10.67 -20.12 -14.67
CA LEU A 657 10.10 -20.93 -13.60
C LEU A 657 11.13 -21.67 -12.73
N ASP A 658 12.41 -21.29 -12.76
CA ASP A 658 13.50 -21.88 -11.98
C ASP A 658 13.46 -21.48 -10.50
N HIS A 659 12.80 -20.38 -10.16
CA HIS A 659 12.52 -19.97 -8.78
C HIS A 659 11.19 -19.20 -8.64
N ALA A 660 10.71 -19.08 -7.41
CA ALA A 660 9.62 -18.20 -7.01
C ALA A 660 10.09 -17.24 -5.92
N GLN A 661 9.74 -15.96 -6.05
CA GLN A 661 10.00 -14.94 -5.05
C GLN A 661 8.80 -14.83 -4.10
N LEU A 662 9.06 -14.95 -2.80
CA LEU A 662 8.07 -14.77 -1.73
C LEU A 662 8.37 -13.49 -0.96
N THR A 663 7.42 -12.56 -0.89
CA THR A 663 7.55 -11.32 -0.12
C THR A 663 7.01 -11.51 1.31
N LEU A 664 7.90 -11.72 2.28
CA LEU A 664 7.53 -11.81 3.70
C LEU A 664 7.43 -10.41 4.31
N LYS A 665 6.21 -9.93 4.50
CA LYS A 665 5.93 -8.55 4.96
C LYS A 665 6.35 -8.24 6.41
N ARG A 666 6.51 -9.25 7.27
CA ARG A 666 6.91 -9.06 8.68
C ARG A 666 7.60 -10.31 9.23
N SER A 667 8.66 -10.15 10.03
CA SER A 667 9.28 -11.24 10.80
C SER A 667 9.44 -10.87 12.29
N LYS A 668 9.65 -11.88 13.16
CA LYS A 668 9.86 -11.64 14.60
C LYS A 668 11.13 -10.83 14.91
N THR A 669 12.12 -10.90 14.03
CA THR A 669 13.40 -10.20 14.14
C THR A 669 13.39 -8.84 13.43
N ASP A 670 12.37 -8.61 12.63
CA ASP A 670 12.11 -7.36 11.94
C ASP A 670 11.38 -6.39 12.89
N ARG A 671 12.18 -5.66 13.68
CA ARG A 671 11.67 -4.64 14.62
C ARG A 671 11.13 -3.39 13.88
N ARG A 672 11.32 -3.30 12.56
CA ARG A 672 11.03 -2.11 11.73
C ARG A 672 9.97 -2.35 10.65
N HIS A 673 9.47 -3.57 10.53
CA HIS A 673 8.43 -3.97 9.57
C HIS A 673 8.81 -3.74 8.09
N GLU A 674 10.10 -3.77 7.78
CA GLU A 674 10.62 -3.56 6.42
C GLU A 674 10.25 -4.72 5.47
N GLY A 675 9.97 -5.91 6.03
CA GLY A 675 9.73 -7.12 5.26
C GLY A 675 10.99 -7.62 4.55
N VAL A 676 10.90 -8.77 3.88
CA VAL A 676 12.00 -9.34 3.11
C VAL A 676 11.50 -10.16 1.93
N GLN A 677 12.22 -10.09 0.81
CA GLN A 677 12.03 -11.00 -0.32
C GLN A 677 12.87 -12.25 -0.11
N ILE A 678 12.22 -13.41 -0.23
CA ILE A 678 12.81 -14.73 -0.07
C ILE A 678 12.73 -15.44 -1.41
N ILE A 679 13.86 -15.86 -1.94
CA ILE A 679 13.93 -16.65 -3.18
C ILE A 679 13.74 -18.13 -2.84
N LEU A 680 12.74 -18.75 -3.46
CA LEU A 680 12.40 -20.17 -3.34
C LEU A 680 12.81 -20.88 -4.64
N ALA A 681 13.97 -21.52 -4.64
CA ALA A 681 14.46 -22.24 -5.81
C ALA A 681 13.63 -23.50 -6.13
N ARG A 682 13.50 -23.82 -7.44
CA ARG A 682 12.95 -25.09 -7.92
C ARG A 682 13.96 -26.20 -7.65
N THR A 683 13.50 -27.30 -7.05
CA THR A 683 14.38 -28.41 -6.65
C THR A 683 14.10 -29.72 -7.38
N GLY A 684 13.07 -29.77 -8.23
CA GLY A 684 12.77 -30.94 -9.07
C GLY A 684 12.32 -32.21 -8.33
N ASP A 685 12.13 -32.14 -7.01
CA ASP A 685 11.77 -33.27 -6.15
C ASP A 685 10.43 -33.02 -5.42
N GLY A 686 9.96 -34.02 -4.66
CA GLY A 686 8.70 -33.93 -3.92
C GLY A 686 8.67 -32.89 -2.78
N ALA A 687 9.78 -32.16 -2.55
CA ALA A 687 9.88 -31.03 -1.63
C ALA A 687 9.88 -29.66 -2.37
N CYS A 688 9.76 -29.64 -3.70
CA CYS A 688 9.83 -28.44 -4.53
C CYS A 688 8.76 -27.39 -4.16
N PRO A 689 9.15 -26.19 -3.68
CA PRO A 689 8.20 -25.14 -3.31
C PRO A 689 7.55 -24.48 -4.53
N VAL A 690 8.29 -24.35 -5.65
CA VAL A 690 7.83 -23.68 -6.87
C VAL A 690 6.67 -24.46 -7.50
N GLU A 691 6.85 -25.77 -7.72
CA GLU A 691 5.79 -26.62 -8.28
C GLU A 691 4.55 -26.68 -7.38
N ALA A 692 4.77 -26.70 -6.06
CA ALA A 692 3.69 -26.70 -5.08
C ALA A 692 2.86 -25.41 -5.14
N LEU A 693 3.53 -24.25 -5.20
CA LEU A 693 2.88 -22.96 -5.33
C LEU A 693 2.12 -22.84 -6.67
N GLN A 694 2.69 -23.33 -7.77
CA GLN A 694 2.00 -23.37 -9.07
C GLN A 694 0.71 -24.19 -8.99
N LYS A 695 0.78 -25.41 -8.44
CA LYS A 695 -0.39 -26.29 -8.27
C LYS A 695 -1.44 -25.67 -7.33
N LEU A 696 -1.01 -25.07 -6.21
CA LEU A 696 -1.93 -24.40 -5.28
C LEU A 696 -2.64 -23.22 -5.92
N LEU A 697 -1.93 -22.36 -6.66
CA LEU A 697 -2.52 -21.19 -7.31
C LEU A 697 -3.42 -21.55 -8.49
N LEU A 698 -3.17 -22.69 -9.14
CA LEU A 698 -4.01 -23.23 -10.19
C LEU A 698 -5.31 -23.87 -9.65
N LEU A 699 -5.21 -24.71 -8.62
CA LEU A 699 -6.34 -25.52 -8.13
C LEU A 699 -7.14 -24.84 -7.01
N ASP A 700 -6.62 -23.79 -6.37
CA ASP A 700 -7.31 -22.95 -5.38
C ASP A 700 -7.28 -21.47 -5.85
N PRO A 701 -7.94 -21.13 -6.97
CA PRO A 701 -7.91 -19.78 -7.51
C PRO A 701 -8.63 -18.82 -6.56
N ARG A 702 -7.89 -17.84 -6.03
CA ARG A 702 -8.40 -16.80 -5.12
C ARG A 702 -7.86 -15.44 -5.50
N GLY A 703 -8.54 -14.39 -5.03
CA GLY A 703 -8.08 -13.01 -5.22
C GLY A 703 -6.67 -12.76 -4.67
N PRO A 704 -5.98 -11.73 -5.18
CA PRO A 704 -4.59 -11.41 -4.82
C PRO A 704 -4.40 -11.15 -3.31
N ASP A 705 -5.39 -10.55 -2.66
CA ASP A 705 -5.39 -10.26 -1.21
C ASP A 705 -5.84 -11.43 -0.33
N ALA A 706 -6.27 -12.54 -0.93
CA ALA A 706 -6.65 -13.71 -0.16
C ALA A 706 -5.42 -14.28 0.57
N PRO A 707 -5.62 -14.95 1.73
CA PRO A 707 -4.53 -15.65 2.40
C PRO A 707 -3.79 -16.61 1.45
N LEU A 708 -2.46 -16.60 1.53
CA LEU A 708 -1.64 -17.49 0.72
C LEU A 708 -1.96 -18.96 1.00
N PHE A 709 -2.22 -19.30 2.27
CA PHE A 709 -2.68 -20.62 2.71
C PHE A 709 -3.98 -20.50 3.49
N SER A 710 -4.89 -21.45 3.32
CA SER A 710 -6.18 -21.45 4.02
C SER A 710 -6.68 -22.87 4.28
N PHE A 711 -7.58 -23.03 5.24
CA PHE A 711 -8.42 -24.23 5.34
C PHE A 711 -9.88 -23.84 5.07
N HIS A 712 -10.65 -24.75 4.50
CA HIS A 712 -12.01 -24.48 4.01
C HIS A 712 -13.01 -24.16 5.13
N ARG A 713 -12.91 -24.81 6.30
CA ARG A 713 -13.85 -24.64 7.44
C ARG A 713 -13.22 -24.11 8.73
N ARG A 714 -11.94 -23.76 8.72
CA ARG A 714 -11.22 -23.29 9.92
C ARG A 714 -10.10 -22.32 9.52
N PRO A 715 -9.69 -21.39 10.39
CA PRO A 715 -8.59 -20.49 10.07
C PRO A 715 -7.28 -21.27 9.91
N PHE A 716 -6.36 -20.80 9.07
CA PHE A 716 -5.01 -21.33 8.95
C PHE A 716 -4.13 -20.85 10.13
N SER A 717 -4.61 -21.15 11.34
CA SER A 717 -3.98 -20.75 12.59
C SER A 717 -2.88 -21.71 13.00
N ARG A 718 -1.97 -21.22 13.83
CA ARG A 718 -0.91 -22.03 14.46
C ARG A 718 -1.43 -23.35 15.05
N ASN A 719 -2.56 -23.31 15.75
CA ASN A 719 -3.12 -24.49 16.41
C ASN A 719 -3.69 -25.48 15.38
N ASN A 720 -4.43 -24.98 14.39
CA ASN A 720 -5.03 -25.82 13.35
C ASN A 720 -3.96 -26.45 12.45
N PHE A 721 -2.92 -25.69 12.10
CA PHE A 721 -1.79 -26.20 11.34
C PHE A 721 -1.05 -27.30 12.09
N LEU A 722 -0.69 -27.09 13.36
CA LEU A 722 0.02 -28.11 14.16
C LEU A 722 -0.84 -29.36 14.39
N SER A 723 -2.15 -29.20 14.61
CA SER A 723 -3.08 -30.33 14.72
C SER A 723 -3.09 -31.19 13.45
N THR A 724 -3.11 -30.53 12.27
CA THR A 724 -3.06 -31.19 10.97
C THR A 724 -1.72 -31.88 10.72
N LEU A 725 -0.62 -31.21 11.06
CA LEU A 725 0.72 -31.79 10.99
C LEU A 725 0.83 -33.06 11.85
N TYR A 726 0.35 -33.02 13.09
CA TYR A 726 0.40 -34.19 13.96
C TYR A 726 -0.48 -35.33 13.46
N ALA A 727 -1.65 -35.02 12.88
CA ALA A 727 -2.50 -36.03 12.25
C ALA A 727 -1.78 -36.72 11.07
N LYS A 728 -1.18 -35.95 10.16
CA LYS A 728 -0.47 -36.51 8.99
C LYS A 728 0.84 -37.22 9.34
N LEU A 729 1.59 -36.72 10.32
CA LEU A 729 2.77 -37.44 10.82
C LEU A 729 2.39 -38.80 11.41
N ARG A 730 1.29 -38.87 12.17
CA ARG A 730 0.77 -40.14 12.70
C ARG A 730 0.34 -41.10 11.58
N SER A 731 -0.32 -40.61 10.53
CA SER A 731 -0.70 -41.48 9.39
C SER A 731 0.49 -42.01 8.60
N LEU A 732 1.65 -41.32 8.66
CA LEU A 732 2.91 -41.77 8.08
C LEU A 732 3.73 -42.68 9.02
N GLY A 733 3.17 -43.06 10.17
CA GLY A 733 3.90 -43.82 11.20
C GLY A 733 5.00 -43.03 11.93
N ILE A 734 5.06 -41.71 11.74
CA ILE A 734 6.08 -40.85 12.36
C ILE A 734 5.60 -40.40 13.74
N ARG A 735 6.38 -40.74 14.77
CA ARG A 735 6.15 -40.24 16.14
C ARG A 735 6.22 -38.72 16.17
N THR A 736 5.15 -38.09 16.67
CA THR A 736 5.00 -36.63 16.74
C THR A 736 5.82 -35.99 17.87
N ASP A 737 6.38 -36.80 18.77
CA ASP A 737 7.22 -36.36 19.88
C ASP A 737 8.41 -35.53 19.41
N GLY A 738 8.47 -34.27 19.85
CA GLY A 738 9.57 -33.35 19.55
C GLY A 738 9.33 -32.42 18.35
N TYR A 739 8.27 -32.64 17.57
CA TYR A 739 7.84 -31.70 16.53
C TYR A 739 7.09 -30.51 17.14
N SER A 740 7.34 -29.31 16.61
CA SER A 740 6.69 -28.06 17.04
C SER A 740 6.75 -27.00 15.95
N GLY A 741 6.22 -25.81 16.19
CA GLY A 741 6.32 -24.69 15.25
C GLY A 741 7.75 -24.18 14.95
N HIS A 742 8.77 -24.70 15.66
CA HIS A 742 10.18 -24.43 15.36
C HIS A 742 10.83 -25.49 14.46
N SER A 743 10.14 -26.59 14.16
CA SER A 743 10.72 -27.74 13.45
C SER A 743 11.03 -27.46 11.98
N PHE A 744 10.28 -26.58 11.31
CA PHE A 744 10.50 -26.24 9.89
C PHE A 744 11.80 -25.45 9.69
N ARG A 745 11.92 -24.27 10.30
CA ARG A 745 13.16 -23.47 10.26
C ARG A 745 14.39 -24.24 10.76
N LYS A 746 14.25 -25.06 11.82
CA LYS A 746 15.34 -25.91 12.29
C LYS A 746 15.74 -26.97 11.26
N GLY A 747 14.76 -27.58 10.58
CA GLY A 747 15.02 -28.55 9.52
C GLY A 747 15.67 -27.97 8.29
N ALA A 748 15.24 -26.78 7.87
CA ALA A 748 15.85 -26.04 6.77
C ALA A 748 17.32 -25.70 7.08
N ALA A 749 17.59 -25.18 8.29
CA ALA A 749 18.94 -24.89 8.76
C ALA A 749 19.84 -26.12 8.82
N GLN A 750 19.33 -27.25 9.32
CA GLN A 750 20.08 -28.50 9.33
C GLN A 750 20.38 -28.98 7.90
N HIS A 751 19.40 -28.95 7.00
CA HIS A 751 19.58 -29.37 5.62
C HIS A 751 20.62 -28.53 4.86
N ALA A 752 20.65 -27.22 5.08
CA ALA A 752 21.64 -26.30 4.49
C ALA A 752 23.03 -26.36 5.17
N HIS A 753 23.11 -26.93 6.37
CA HIS A 753 24.38 -27.27 7.01
C HIS A 753 24.93 -28.58 6.44
N ASP A 754 24.08 -29.59 6.27
CA ASP A 754 24.45 -30.92 5.78
C ASP A 754 24.75 -30.95 4.27
N ASN A 755 24.35 -29.92 3.51
CA ASN A 755 24.56 -29.82 2.05
C ASN A 755 25.18 -28.44 1.70
N PRO A 756 26.52 -28.31 1.74
CA PRO A 756 27.21 -27.04 1.50
C PRO A 756 26.98 -26.46 0.10
N ASP A 757 26.89 -27.32 -0.92
CA ASP A 757 26.68 -26.94 -2.33
C ASP A 757 25.31 -26.29 -2.59
N ALA A 758 24.35 -26.43 -1.66
CA ALA A 758 23.08 -25.70 -1.72
C ALA A 758 23.20 -24.21 -1.37
N ARG A 759 24.39 -23.74 -0.95
CA ARG A 759 24.66 -22.32 -0.62
C ARG A 759 25.13 -21.50 -1.83
N GLU A 760 25.58 -22.14 -2.92
CA GLU A 760 26.23 -21.48 -4.07
C GLU A 760 25.48 -21.77 -5.40
N MET A 761 24.21 -21.41 -5.49
CA MET A 761 23.55 -21.29 -6.81
C MET A 761 23.48 -19.83 -7.23
N ASP A 762 24.35 -19.46 -8.17
CA ASP A 762 24.44 -18.14 -8.79
C ASP A 762 23.39 -18.02 -9.91
N PHE A 763 22.43 -17.10 -9.75
CA PHE A 763 21.42 -16.80 -10.75
C PHE A 763 21.65 -15.40 -11.33
N GLY A 764 22.58 -15.30 -12.29
CA GLY A 764 22.59 -14.25 -13.31
C GLY A 764 22.61 -12.80 -12.82
N GLY A 765 23.56 -12.46 -11.94
CA GLY A 765 23.89 -11.06 -11.65
C GLY A 765 23.11 -10.39 -10.52
N VAL A 766 22.25 -11.13 -9.81
CA VAL A 766 21.83 -10.75 -8.46
C VAL A 766 22.72 -11.53 -7.51
N GLN A 767 23.59 -10.84 -6.76
CA GLN A 767 24.18 -11.45 -5.56
C GLN A 767 23.03 -11.88 -4.66
N GLY A 768 22.67 -13.16 -4.72
CA GLY A 768 21.76 -13.78 -3.79
C GLY A 768 22.43 -13.72 -2.42
N VAL A 769 22.12 -12.67 -1.65
CA VAL A 769 22.45 -12.60 -0.24
C VAL A 769 21.69 -13.74 0.43
N PHE A 770 22.31 -14.92 0.53
CA PHE A 770 21.95 -15.93 1.53
C PHE A 770 22.31 -15.35 2.91
N TYR A 771 21.54 -14.34 3.32
CA TYR A 771 21.51 -13.61 4.59
C TYR A 771 22.79 -13.42 5.40
N ASP A 772 23.12 -12.14 5.58
CA ASP A 772 23.68 -11.49 6.78
C ASP A 772 23.69 -12.38 8.05
N GLU A 773 24.90 -12.60 8.59
CA GLU A 773 25.23 -13.39 9.78
C GLU A 773 24.44 -13.00 11.05
N ARG A 774 23.68 -11.90 11.04
CA ARG A 774 22.86 -11.43 12.18
C ARG A 774 21.64 -12.29 12.53
N LEU A 775 21.25 -13.30 11.73
CA LEU A 775 20.02 -14.09 11.95
C LEU A 775 20.21 -15.51 12.54
N CYS A 776 21.45 -15.93 12.83
CA CYS A 776 21.71 -17.16 13.60
C CYS A 776 23.01 -17.06 14.40
N PRO A 777 22.97 -16.89 15.74
CA PRO A 777 24.07 -17.39 16.55
C PRO A 777 23.91 -18.91 16.58
N VAL A 778 24.58 -19.62 15.67
CA VAL A 778 24.88 -21.03 15.90
C VAL A 778 25.95 -21.03 16.98
N GLN A 779 25.51 -21.11 18.24
CA GLN A 779 26.40 -21.56 19.30
C GLN A 779 26.74 -23.03 19.02
N ALA A 780 28.03 -23.31 18.89
CA ALA A 780 28.60 -24.65 19.03
C ALA A 780 28.18 -25.30 20.36
#